data_AF-A0AAW3AIP5-F1
#
_entry.id   AF-A0AAW3AIP5-F1
#
_cell.length_a   1.000
_cell.length_b   1.000
_cell.length_c   1.000
_cell.angle_alpha   90.00
_cell.angle_beta   90.00
_cell.angle_gamma   90.00
#
_symmetry.space_group_name_H-M   'P 1'
#
loop_
_entity.id
_entity.type
_entity.pdbx_description
1 polymer ?
#
loop_
_entity_poly.entity_id
_entity_poly.type
_entity_poly.pdbx_seq_one_letter_code
_entity_poly.pdbx_strand_id
1 'polypeptide(L)'
;MTEITAANRGKVNEMWLNPAADGKSEAAAAPPPTQHTKLCFNTCRQEQYHPNKGYRHLARKLRQGGTVDMNKEDITLDRLSANDIVLFPAPQTPFSEGDIKVIRQYVEGGGSVMILLGDGHGGQYSYLNKALEDWTGITINEDCVVRTVLHRYLHPKEVRVTNGITNRAINKAAGKNVFGAVGGLPRSAFGGGAGSAVAKGTTSTMGLGSTLTTLNRTLGGGQATNATLLAQGPPAGGTVAMAGEEAEQEATSLVFVYPYGLTFNVQRPAIPLLSSGFMAYPLNRPIAAAWECPKVVEHLGRQKQGRLLLIGTAQLFDDAWIEKEENSALASVLFDYLNHRLKLNQIDADEPDITDYHHLPDTASLSERLRVAVEQHEELPRDFTQLFELDSFKIDTDKIPDVVDTYSKLSVKVEPLTLIPPEFQTPLPPVKPAVFEAIHRDPPAPGLDLFDLDEEFAPERVRLSQLTNKCKADDVEYYILQAAEVMGVTKKLRSPRNRDPRALLDYVFRQVVDYKKVNNGPVASQEARLGGTTGETGADNAAAAAAAQNMMRVIRVSNDGTGDATPFDENPRWNLYLEADFAKGTIEGHLQLLRDSSRFGAQEARIEGDIKPPGEREYPMEWGVVLDAVNGEQIIYVFLAVIQGNQLRGVCEQGGSGGGNTRNFLYTLEEL
;
A
#
# COMPACT_ATOMS: atom_id res chain seq x y z
N MET A 1 -7.14 51.57 29.38
CA MET A 1 -6.74 52.98 29.20
C MET A 1 -5.22 52.96 29.05
N THR A 2 -4.61 53.44 27.97
CA THR A 2 -5.06 54.39 26.93
C THR A 2 -4.39 54.10 25.57
N GLU A 3 -4.94 54.66 24.49
CA GLU A 3 -4.42 54.58 23.12
C GLU A 3 -3.16 55.44 22.90
N ILE A 4 -2.45 55.20 21.78
CA ILE A 4 -1.67 56.14 20.93
C ILE A 4 -1.18 55.31 19.72
N THR A 5 -1.91 55.27 18.60
CA THR A 5 -1.87 56.15 17.40
C THR A 5 -0.66 55.98 16.47
N ALA A 6 -0.92 56.00 15.16
CA ALA A 6 0.03 55.67 14.10
C ALA A 6 0.40 56.85 13.17
N ALA A 7 1.63 56.83 12.64
CA ALA A 7 2.11 57.50 11.41
C ALA A 7 3.47 56.82 11.04
N ASN A 8 3.97 56.79 9.79
CA ASN A 8 3.88 57.79 8.73
C ASN A 8 4.04 57.18 7.30
N ARG A 9 3.83 57.97 6.23
CA ARG A 9 3.77 57.56 4.80
C ARG A 9 4.98 58.00 3.93
N GLY A 10 5.20 57.29 2.80
CA GLY A 10 5.97 57.72 1.60
C GLY A 10 6.89 56.60 1.07
N LYS A 11 6.72 55.98 -0.11
CA LYS A 11 6.81 56.47 -1.52
C LYS A 11 8.08 57.32 -1.75
N VAL A 12 8.97 57.10 -2.73
CA VAL A 12 8.99 56.32 -4.01
C VAL A 12 10.44 55.76 -4.24
N ASN A 13 10.87 55.07 -5.32
CA ASN A 13 10.40 54.90 -6.70
C ASN A 13 10.79 53.51 -7.31
N GLU A 14 10.67 53.33 -8.63
CA GLU A 14 10.97 52.13 -9.42
C GLU A 14 12.36 52.13 -10.10
N MET A 15 12.87 50.95 -10.47
CA MET A 15 13.48 50.71 -11.79
C MET A 15 13.67 49.20 -12.07
N TRP A 16 12.70 48.58 -12.75
CA TRP A 16 12.91 47.30 -13.45
C TRP A 16 13.32 47.61 -14.90
N LEU A 17 14.52 47.19 -15.30
CA LEU A 17 15.01 47.31 -16.67
C LEU A 17 14.80 46.00 -17.42
N ASN A 18 13.79 45.97 -18.30
CA ASN A 18 13.74 45.00 -19.40
C ASN A 18 14.81 45.36 -20.44
N PRO A 19 15.70 44.44 -20.83
CA PRO A 19 16.43 44.54 -22.09
C PRO A 19 15.44 44.29 -23.24
N ALA A 20 15.36 45.22 -24.18
CA ALA A 20 14.54 45.08 -25.37
C ALA A 20 15.10 44.00 -26.32
N ALA A 21 14.23 43.49 -27.21
CA ALA A 21 14.63 42.58 -28.26
C ALA A 21 15.53 43.28 -29.29
N ASP A 22 16.75 42.78 -29.46
CA ASP A 22 17.62 43.11 -30.59
C ASP A 22 17.89 41.83 -31.38
N GLY A 23 17.43 41.80 -32.63
CA GLY A 23 17.53 40.62 -33.48
C GLY A 23 18.93 40.45 -34.07
N LYS A 24 19.74 39.55 -33.48
CA LYS A 24 20.91 38.98 -34.15
C LYS A 24 20.85 37.46 -34.12
N SER A 25 21.00 36.86 -35.29
CA SER A 25 21.13 35.41 -35.45
C SER A 25 22.45 34.93 -34.85
N GLU A 26 22.37 34.20 -33.74
CA GLU A 26 23.52 33.46 -33.20
C GLU A 26 23.34 31.96 -33.43
N ALA A 27 24.44 31.29 -33.74
CA ALA A 27 24.43 29.95 -34.33
C ALA A 27 23.94 28.87 -33.36
N ALA A 28 23.53 27.72 -33.92
CA ALA A 28 23.17 26.54 -33.16
C ALA A 28 24.25 26.20 -32.13
N ALA A 29 23.90 26.27 -30.84
CA ALA A 29 24.81 25.96 -29.75
C ALA A 29 25.30 24.52 -29.88
N ALA A 30 26.62 24.35 -29.92
CA ALA A 30 27.25 23.03 -29.99
C ALA A 30 26.83 22.15 -28.81
N PRO A 31 26.79 20.80 -28.98
CA PRO A 31 26.52 19.90 -27.86
C PRO A 31 27.53 20.14 -26.73
N PRO A 32 27.12 20.05 -25.45
CA PRO A 32 28.02 20.29 -24.34
C PRO A 32 29.21 19.32 -24.40
N PRO A 33 30.44 19.78 -24.09
CA PRO A 33 31.64 18.96 -24.23
C PRO A 33 31.52 17.71 -23.36
N THR A 34 32.00 16.57 -23.85
CA THR A 34 32.00 15.28 -23.15
C THR A 34 32.75 15.39 -21.83
N GLN A 35 32.02 15.60 -20.73
CA GLN A 35 32.56 15.88 -19.42
C GLN A 35 33.22 14.63 -18.81
N HIS A 36 34.53 14.71 -18.59
CA HIS A 36 35.33 13.62 -18.03
C HIS A 36 35.28 13.68 -16.49
N THR A 37 34.45 12.86 -15.87
CA THR A 37 34.27 12.85 -14.41
C THR A 37 35.50 12.24 -13.72
N LYS A 38 35.94 12.83 -12.61
CA LYS A 38 37.03 12.27 -11.79
C LYS A 38 36.49 11.58 -10.54
N LEU A 39 36.71 10.27 -10.42
CA LEU A 39 36.28 9.48 -9.26
C LEU A 39 37.48 8.98 -8.46
N CYS A 40 37.40 9.07 -7.13
CA CYS A 40 38.40 8.57 -6.21
C CYS A 40 37.82 7.53 -5.26
N PHE A 41 38.44 6.34 -5.19
CA PHE A 41 38.15 5.34 -4.17
C PHE A 41 39.10 5.52 -3.00
N ASN A 42 38.58 5.73 -1.80
CA ASN A 42 39.39 5.77 -0.59
C ASN A 42 39.82 4.35 -0.18
N THR A 43 41.02 4.23 0.40
CA THR A 43 41.57 2.95 0.89
C THR A 43 42.40 3.13 2.17
N CYS A 44 42.38 4.33 2.78
CA CYS A 44 43.18 4.63 3.98
C CYS A 44 42.50 4.24 5.31
N ARG A 45 41.21 3.87 5.30
CA ARG A 45 40.46 3.33 6.45
C ARG A 45 40.19 1.82 6.31
N GLN A 46 41.08 1.15 5.57
CA GLN A 46 41.05 -0.30 5.28
C GLN A 46 39.74 -0.76 4.61
N GLU A 47 39.19 0.09 3.73
CA GLU A 47 37.98 -0.17 2.96
C GLU A 47 37.96 -1.57 2.33
N GLN A 48 36.87 -2.31 2.57
CA GLN A 48 36.78 -3.73 2.19
C GLN A 48 36.80 -3.94 0.68
N TYR A 49 36.24 -3.00 -0.08
CA TYR A 49 36.07 -3.01 -1.53
C TYR A 49 36.84 -1.86 -2.18
N HIS A 50 37.49 -2.11 -3.30
CA HIS A 50 38.19 -1.08 -4.08
C HIS A 50 38.44 -1.60 -5.51
N PRO A 51 38.90 -0.79 -6.49
CA PRO A 51 39.06 -1.23 -7.89
C PRO A 51 39.89 -2.49 -8.13
N ASN A 52 40.73 -2.89 -7.17
CA ASN A 52 41.56 -4.11 -7.25
C ASN A 52 40.93 -5.32 -6.53
N LYS A 53 39.90 -5.12 -5.70
CA LYS A 53 39.25 -6.12 -4.85
C LYS A 53 37.75 -5.85 -4.76
N GLY A 54 36.96 -6.68 -5.43
CA GLY A 54 35.49 -6.65 -5.41
C GLY A 54 34.81 -5.59 -6.27
N TYR A 55 35.45 -4.46 -6.59
CA TYR A 55 34.87 -3.45 -7.51
C TYR A 55 35.57 -3.42 -8.89
N ARG A 56 36.02 -4.56 -9.41
CA ARG A 56 36.74 -4.62 -10.69
C ARG A 56 35.83 -4.32 -11.87
N HIS A 57 34.63 -4.91 -11.90
CA HIS A 57 33.63 -4.72 -12.95
C HIS A 57 33.07 -3.28 -12.89
N LEU A 58 32.78 -2.77 -11.69
CA LEU A 58 32.37 -1.39 -11.47
C LEU A 58 33.43 -0.39 -11.96
N ALA A 59 34.69 -0.54 -11.52
CA ALA A 59 35.78 0.35 -11.93
C ALA A 59 36.04 0.30 -13.44
N ARG A 60 35.91 -0.87 -14.08
CA ARG A 60 35.98 -1.00 -15.55
C ARG A 60 34.88 -0.20 -16.25
N LYS A 61 33.65 -0.22 -15.75
CA LYS A 61 32.52 0.57 -16.28
C LYS A 61 32.75 2.07 -16.09
N LEU A 62 33.17 2.50 -14.89
CA LEU A 62 33.45 3.90 -14.57
C LEU A 62 34.60 4.49 -15.42
N ARG A 63 35.64 3.70 -15.70
CA ARG A 63 36.75 4.10 -16.59
C ARG A 63 36.34 4.37 -18.05
N GLN A 64 35.14 3.97 -18.48
CA GLN A 64 34.61 4.32 -19.81
C GLN A 64 34.07 5.75 -19.87
N GLY A 65 33.72 6.35 -18.73
CA GLY A 65 33.13 7.69 -18.64
C GLY A 65 33.93 8.71 -17.80
N GLY A 66 35.11 8.33 -17.29
CA GLY A 66 35.88 9.17 -16.37
C GLY A 66 37.22 8.56 -15.92
N THR A 67 37.99 9.30 -15.11
CA THR A 67 39.16 8.73 -14.41
C THR A 67 38.74 8.04 -13.13
N VAL A 68 39.45 6.96 -12.79
CA VAL A 68 39.28 6.25 -11.53
C VAL A 68 40.64 6.16 -10.83
N ASP A 69 40.77 6.95 -9.78
CA ASP A 69 41.96 7.07 -8.93
C ASP A 69 41.70 6.41 -7.57
N MET A 70 42.76 6.20 -6.78
CA MET A 70 42.68 5.60 -5.45
C MET A 70 43.46 6.43 -4.44
N ASN A 71 42.82 6.85 -3.35
CA ASN A 71 43.51 7.50 -2.24
C ASN A 71 43.96 6.47 -1.20
N LYS A 72 45.27 6.45 -0.90
CA LYS A 72 45.89 5.62 0.13
C LYS A 72 46.42 6.43 1.32
N GLU A 73 46.36 7.76 1.22
CA GLU A 73 46.85 8.70 2.22
C GLU A 73 45.69 9.22 3.09
N ASP A 74 46.00 9.98 4.14
CA ASP A 74 44.98 10.53 5.04
C ASP A 74 43.98 11.45 4.35
N ILE A 75 42.76 11.48 4.90
CA ILE A 75 41.60 12.21 4.37
C ILE A 75 41.84 13.72 4.55
N THR A 76 42.26 14.38 3.47
CA THR A 76 42.65 15.80 3.46
C THR A 76 41.92 16.55 2.34
N LEU A 77 41.53 17.80 2.60
CA LEU A 77 40.69 18.59 1.69
C LEU A 77 41.34 18.76 0.30
N ASP A 78 42.66 18.96 0.24
CA ASP A 78 43.43 19.11 -1.00
C ASP A 78 43.39 17.85 -1.89
N ARG A 79 43.37 16.66 -1.27
CA ARG A 79 43.26 15.37 -1.98
C ARG A 79 41.83 15.13 -2.47
N LEU A 80 40.81 15.48 -1.67
CA LEU A 80 39.42 15.29 -2.06
C LEU A 80 38.99 16.29 -3.16
N SER A 81 39.34 17.57 -3.01
CA SER A 81 38.98 18.65 -3.95
C SER A 81 39.52 18.48 -5.38
N ALA A 82 40.54 17.64 -5.58
CA ALA A 82 41.00 17.27 -6.93
C ALA A 82 39.99 16.42 -7.73
N ASN A 83 38.95 15.88 -7.07
CA ASN A 83 38.00 14.89 -7.61
C ASN A 83 36.56 15.42 -7.60
N ASP A 84 35.71 14.87 -8.48
CA ASP A 84 34.28 15.16 -8.51
C ASP A 84 33.49 14.29 -7.52
N ILE A 85 33.84 13.01 -7.43
CA ILE A 85 33.14 12.00 -6.63
C ILE A 85 34.17 11.23 -5.80
N VAL A 86 33.95 11.14 -4.49
CA VAL A 86 34.77 10.36 -3.54
C VAL A 86 33.94 9.22 -2.94
N LEU A 87 34.55 8.03 -2.86
CA LEU A 87 33.90 6.79 -2.49
C LEU A 87 34.54 6.19 -1.23
N PHE A 88 33.72 5.93 -0.21
CA PHE A 88 34.10 5.25 1.04
C PHE A 88 33.35 3.92 1.19
N PRO A 89 33.77 2.84 0.52
CA PRO A 89 33.07 1.56 0.54
C PRO A 89 33.48 0.64 1.71
N ALA A 90 32.56 0.46 2.66
CA ALA A 90 32.69 -0.37 3.86
C ALA A 90 34.03 -0.11 4.60
N PRO A 91 34.22 1.10 5.16
CA PRO A 91 35.38 1.40 6.00
C PRO A 91 35.42 0.45 7.21
N GLN A 92 36.60 -0.09 7.50
CA GLN A 92 36.80 -1.07 8.57
C GLN A 92 37.38 -0.42 9.84
N THR A 93 38.10 0.69 9.69
CA THR A 93 38.49 1.53 10.82
C THR A 93 37.55 2.73 10.95
N PRO A 94 37.18 3.14 12.20
CA PRO A 94 36.26 4.24 12.40
C PRO A 94 36.86 5.56 11.92
N PHE A 95 36.01 6.41 11.34
CA PHE A 95 36.39 7.77 10.95
C PHE A 95 36.68 8.62 12.19
N SER A 96 37.76 9.39 12.15
CA SER A 96 38.03 10.41 13.17
C SER A 96 37.06 11.58 13.05
N GLU A 97 36.88 12.36 14.11
CA GLU A 97 36.13 13.63 14.00
C GLU A 97 36.74 14.59 12.97
N GLY A 98 38.06 14.52 12.75
CA GLY A 98 38.75 15.29 11.72
C GLY A 98 38.34 14.85 10.31
N ASP A 99 38.27 13.53 10.08
CA ASP A 99 37.86 12.94 8.80
C ASP A 99 36.46 13.43 8.42
N ILE A 100 35.51 13.36 9.36
CA ILE A 100 34.11 13.77 9.13
C ILE A 100 34.03 15.28 8.86
N LYS A 101 34.80 16.10 9.59
CA LYS A 101 34.89 17.56 9.34
C LYS A 101 35.44 17.86 7.93
N VAL A 102 36.46 17.14 7.47
CA VAL A 102 37.02 17.28 6.12
C VAL A 102 36.04 16.82 5.03
N ILE A 103 35.36 15.68 5.23
CA ILE A 103 34.32 15.17 4.33
C ILE A 103 33.19 16.20 4.20
N ARG A 104 32.72 16.76 5.32
CA ARG A 104 31.71 17.80 5.34
C ARG A 104 32.15 19.07 4.60
N GLN A 105 33.37 19.55 4.83
CA GLN A 105 33.92 20.70 4.10
C GLN A 105 34.02 20.45 2.59
N TYR A 106 34.42 19.24 2.17
CA TYR A 106 34.48 18.86 0.76
C TYR A 106 33.09 18.83 0.10
N VAL A 107 32.08 18.27 0.78
CA VAL A 107 30.69 18.26 0.26
C VAL A 107 30.12 19.69 0.23
N GLU A 108 30.26 20.47 1.32
CA GLU A 108 29.83 21.88 1.33
C GLU A 108 30.57 22.75 0.29
N GLY A 109 31.78 22.33 -0.13
CA GLY A 109 32.53 22.91 -1.25
C GLY A 109 32.05 22.53 -2.66
N GLY A 110 30.97 21.75 -2.79
CA GLY A 110 30.42 21.31 -4.10
C GLY A 110 30.96 19.96 -4.60
N GLY A 111 31.73 19.25 -3.77
CA GLY A 111 32.12 17.86 -4.00
C GLY A 111 30.96 16.87 -3.78
N SER A 112 31.04 15.70 -4.40
CA SER A 112 30.09 14.60 -4.17
C SER A 112 30.76 13.43 -3.45
N VAL A 113 30.09 12.87 -2.46
CA VAL A 113 30.58 11.76 -1.63
C VAL A 113 29.55 10.64 -1.61
N MET A 114 30.00 9.40 -1.78
CA MET A 114 29.20 8.22 -1.49
C MET A 114 29.90 7.34 -0.45
N ILE A 115 29.21 7.11 0.66
CA ILE A 115 29.61 6.18 1.72
C ILE A 115 28.74 4.94 1.59
N LEU A 116 29.36 3.77 1.49
CA LEU A 116 28.66 2.49 1.53
C LEU A 116 29.03 1.77 2.83
N LEU A 117 28.04 1.18 3.49
CA LEU A 117 28.19 0.50 4.77
C LEU A 117 28.11 -1.02 4.57
N GLY A 118 27.81 -1.77 5.63
CA GLY A 118 27.59 -3.20 5.59
C GLY A 118 26.50 -3.60 6.57
N ASP A 119 26.65 -4.78 7.17
CA ASP A 119 25.77 -5.25 8.23
C ASP A 119 25.82 -4.30 9.45
N GLY A 120 24.66 -3.87 9.94
CA GLY A 120 24.56 -2.93 11.07
C GLY A 120 24.65 -3.61 12.43
N HIS A 121 24.55 -4.95 12.49
CA HIS A 121 24.53 -5.71 13.73
C HIS A 121 25.75 -5.43 14.62
N GLY A 122 25.52 -5.29 15.93
CA GLY A 122 26.56 -4.99 16.91
C GLY A 122 27.05 -3.54 16.90
N GLY A 123 26.30 -2.64 16.25
CA GLY A 123 26.54 -1.19 16.34
C GLY A 123 27.83 -0.71 15.68
N GLN A 124 28.38 -1.45 14.70
CA GLN A 124 29.67 -1.14 14.06
C GLN A 124 29.76 0.32 13.54
N TYR A 125 28.65 0.87 13.05
CA TYR A 125 28.57 2.22 12.49
C TYR A 125 27.91 3.27 13.41
N SER A 126 27.51 2.88 14.63
CA SER A 126 26.83 3.76 15.61
C SER A 126 27.57 5.07 15.90
N TYR A 127 28.91 5.03 15.88
CA TYR A 127 29.78 6.19 16.10
C TYR A 127 29.56 7.35 15.09
N LEU A 128 28.97 7.08 13.92
CA LEU A 128 28.64 8.09 12.92
C LEU A 128 27.32 8.81 13.18
N ASN A 129 26.39 8.18 13.92
CA ASN A 129 25.01 8.65 14.03
C ASN A 129 24.93 10.10 14.49
N LYS A 130 25.62 10.45 15.59
CA LYS A 130 25.64 11.83 16.10
C LYS A 130 26.06 12.86 15.04
N ALA A 131 27.12 12.57 14.29
CA ALA A 131 27.66 13.51 13.32
C ALA A 131 26.86 13.59 12.00
N LEU A 132 26.22 12.49 11.60
CA LEU A 132 25.35 12.43 10.43
C LEU A 132 23.96 13.01 10.71
N GLU A 133 23.44 12.83 11.92
CA GLU A 133 22.17 13.42 12.39
C GLU A 133 22.30 14.95 12.49
N ASP A 134 23.32 15.46 13.21
CA ASP A 134 23.62 16.90 13.34
C ASP A 134 23.88 17.61 11.99
N TRP A 135 24.33 16.89 10.96
CA TRP A 135 24.65 17.44 9.63
C TRP A 135 23.49 17.28 8.63
N THR A 136 22.87 16.10 8.58
CA THR A 136 22.01 15.70 7.46
C THR A 136 20.62 15.21 7.88
N GLY A 137 20.41 14.88 9.17
CA GLY A 137 19.18 14.23 9.63
C GLY A 137 19.10 12.73 9.28
N ILE A 138 20.23 12.06 9.03
CA ILE A 138 20.27 10.61 8.76
C ILE A 138 20.89 9.87 9.95
N THR A 139 20.18 8.86 10.45
CA THR A 139 20.64 7.96 11.52
C THR A 139 20.73 6.53 10.95
N ILE A 140 21.82 5.83 11.25
CA ILE A 140 22.10 4.46 10.82
C ILE A 140 21.50 3.49 11.85
N ASN A 141 20.69 2.52 11.39
CA ASN A 141 20.13 1.50 12.26
C ASN A 141 21.11 0.32 12.47
N GLU A 142 21.00 -0.33 13.62
CA GLU A 142 21.83 -1.49 14.00
C GLU A 142 21.20 -2.83 13.55
N ASP A 143 20.64 -2.83 12.34
CA ASP A 143 19.86 -3.94 11.80
C ASP A 143 20.50 -4.57 10.55
N CYS A 144 19.82 -5.55 9.97
CA CYS A 144 20.10 -6.01 8.62
C CYS A 144 18.81 -6.45 7.95
N VAL A 145 18.63 -6.01 6.70
CA VAL A 145 17.48 -6.36 5.88
C VAL A 145 17.54 -7.86 5.55
N VAL A 146 16.46 -8.57 5.89
CA VAL A 146 16.25 -9.96 5.53
C VAL A 146 15.01 -10.10 4.67
N ARG A 147 14.96 -11.07 3.76
CA ARG A 147 13.75 -11.35 2.99
C ARG A 147 12.67 -11.98 3.88
N THR A 148 11.40 -11.69 3.60
CA THR A 148 10.26 -12.40 4.21
C THR A 148 9.85 -13.65 3.42
N VAL A 149 10.18 -13.69 2.13
CA VAL A 149 9.84 -14.79 1.21
C VAL A 149 11.12 -15.39 0.60
N LEU A 150 11.19 -16.71 0.50
CA LEU A 150 12.27 -17.40 -0.22
C LEU A 150 12.11 -17.18 -1.73
N HIS A 151 13.05 -16.46 -2.35
CA HIS A 151 13.04 -16.20 -3.79
C HIS A 151 14.46 -16.05 -4.35
N ARG A 152 14.80 -16.83 -5.39
CA ARG A 152 16.05 -16.86 -6.20
C ARG A 152 17.38 -17.10 -5.47
N TYR A 153 17.63 -16.40 -4.37
CA TYR A 153 18.86 -16.49 -3.58
C TYR A 153 18.70 -17.47 -2.42
N LEU A 154 19.80 -17.94 -1.81
CA LEU A 154 19.72 -18.92 -0.72
C LEU A 154 19.82 -18.27 0.65
N HIS A 155 20.64 -17.25 0.83
CA HIS A 155 20.86 -16.65 2.15
C HIS A 155 19.75 -15.63 2.50
N PRO A 156 19.22 -15.60 3.75
CA PRO A 156 18.14 -14.66 4.11
C PRO A 156 18.49 -13.18 3.96
N LYS A 157 19.76 -12.81 4.15
CA LYS A 157 20.30 -11.45 3.96
C LYS A 157 20.58 -11.09 2.49
N GLU A 158 20.34 -11.99 1.53
CA GLU A 158 20.45 -11.71 0.08
C GLU A 158 19.06 -11.35 -0.46
N VAL A 159 18.69 -10.09 -0.28
CA VAL A 159 17.30 -9.65 -0.49
C VAL A 159 17.09 -9.12 -1.90
N ARG A 160 16.20 -9.77 -2.67
CA ARG A 160 15.72 -9.22 -3.95
C ARG A 160 14.66 -8.16 -3.65
N VAL A 161 14.96 -6.91 -3.96
CA VAL A 161 14.09 -5.76 -3.73
C VAL A 161 13.30 -5.46 -5.01
N THR A 162 11.98 -5.59 -4.92
CA THR A 162 11.01 -5.19 -5.93
C THR A 162 10.28 -3.93 -5.43
N ASN A 163 10.03 -2.97 -6.33
CA ASN A 163 9.39 -1.67 -6.02
C ASN A 163 10.08 -0.85 -4.90
N GLY A 164 11.38 -1.08 -4.65
CA GLY A 164 12.15 -0.36 -3.62
C GLY A 164 12.68 1.01 -4.04
N ILE A 165 12.00 1.74 -4.93
CA ILE A 165 12.42 3.08 -5.36
C ILE A 165 11.39 4.10 -4.87
N THR A 166 11.82 4.98 -3.98
CA THR A 166 10.97 6.05 -3.43
C THR A 166 10.79 7.19 -4.41
N ASN A 167 11.84 7.56 -5.18
CA ASN A 167 11.81 8.70 -6.09
C ASN A 167 11.71 8.29 -7.57
N ARG A 168 10.63 8.68 -8.26
CA ARG A 168 10.34 8.22 -9.63
C ARG A 168 11.37 8.68 -10.67
N ALA A 169 12.19 9.69 -10.35
CA ALA A 169 13.28 10.13 -11.22
C ALA A 169 14.31 9.02 -11.47
N ILE A 170 14.55 8.13 -10.50
CA ILE A 170 15.49 7.01 -10.60
C ILE A 170 14.99 5.99 -11.64
N ASN A 171 13.72 5.58 -11.53
CA ASN A 171 13.07 4.69 -12.50
C ASN A 171 13.06 5.30 -13.92
N LYS A 172 12.72 6.60 -14.05
CA LYS A 172 12.73 7.29 -15.34
C LYS A 172 14.12 7.33 -15.98
N ALA A 173 15.17 7.58 -15.20
CA ALA A 173 16.54 7.62 -15.71
C ALA A 173 17.08 6.22 -16.10
N ALA A 174 16.53 5.16 -15.51
CA ALA A 174 16.84 3.79 -15.88
C ALA A 174 16.01 3.26 -17.07
N GLY A 175 15.13 4.09 -17.65
CA GLY A 175 14.29 3.71 -18.79
C GLY A 175 13.01 2.95 -18.43
N LYS A 176 12.59 2.94 -17.16
CA LYS A 176 11.33 2.29 -16.73
C LYS A 176 10.14 3.24 -16.89
N ASN A 177 9.03 2.70 -17.39
CA ASN A 177 7.78 3.43 -17.62
C ASN A 177 6.98 3.59 -16.32
N VAL A 178 7.18 4.70 -15.60
CA VAL A 178 6.37 5.05 -14.43
C VAL A 178 5.08 5.74 -14.86
N PHE A 179 3.94 5.05 -14.73
CA PHE A 179 2.62 5.68 -14.84
C PHE A 179 2.44 6.75 -13.76
N GLY A 180 1.87 7.91 -14.13
CA GLY A 180 1.65 9.03 -13.20
C GLY A 180 2.53 10.27 -13.43
N ALA A 181 3.20 10.39 -14.57
CA ALA A 181 3.84 11.63 -15.00
C ALA A 181 3.04 12.31 -16.14
N VAL A 182 2.16 13.25 -15.79
CA VAL A 182 1.59 14.20 -16.78
C VAL A 182 2.69 15.18 -17.19
N GLY A 183 3.54 14.77 -18.15
CA GLY A 183 4.74 15.55 -18.48
C GLY A 183 5.62 14.96 -19.58
N GLY A 184 5.20 15.14 -20.84
CA GLY A 184 6.10 15.12 -22.00
C GLY A 184 6.16 13.83 -22.81
N LEU A 185 5.19 13.63 -23.70
CA LEU A 185 5.37 12.79 -24.90
C LEU A 185 6.37 13.47 -25.87
N PRO A 186 7.22 12.71 -26.58
CA PRO A 186 8.04 13.26 -27.66
C PRO A 186 7.14 13.67 -28.83
N ARG A 187 7.17 14.94 -29.23
CA ARG A 187 6.38 15.45 -30.35
C ARG A 187 7.00 15.01 -31.68
N SER A 188 6.38 14.06 -32.37
CA SER A 188 6.42 14.06 -33.83
C SER A 188 5.62 15.26 -34.36
N ALA A 189 6.02 15.80 -35.49
CA ALA A 189 5.40 17.01 -36.06
C ALA A 189 4.12 16.66 -36.82
N PHE A 190 3.05 17.43 -36.61
CA PHE A 190 2.22 18.04 -37.66
C PHE A 190 1.40 19.19 -37.05
N GLY A 191 0.90 20.12 -37.88
CA GLY A 191 0.59 21.48 -37.43
C GLY A 191 -0.90 21.85 -37.32
N GLY A 192 -1.13 22.99 -36.64
CA GLY A 192 -2.25 23.90 -36.93
C GLY A 192 -3.48 23.82 -36.03
N GLY A 193 -3.85 24.96 -35.41
CA GLY A 193 -5.15 25.15 -34.74
C GLY A 193 -5.04 25.98 -33.47
N ALA A 194 -5.60 27.20 -33.46
CA ALA A 194 -5.58 28.11 -32.32
C ALA A 194 -6.91 28.12 -31.56
N GLY A 195 -6.87 28.32 -30.24
CA GLY A 195 -8.05 28.54 -29.39
C GLY A 195 -7.65 28.79 -27.93
N SER A 196 -8.16 29.86 -27.31
CA SER A 196 -7.76 30.31 -25.97
C SER A 196 -8.96 30.65 -25.09
N ALA A 197 -8.97 30.12 -23.85
CA ALA A 197 -9.69 30.59 -22.66
C ALA A 197 -9.12 29.80 -21.46
N VAL A 198 -8.40 30.36 -20.48
CA VAL A 198 -8.72 31.41 -19.49
C VAL A 198 -9.76 30.98 -18.44
N ALA A 199 -9.24 30.29 -17.42
CA ALA A 199 -9.44 30.47 -15.98
C ALA A 199 -10.85 30.70 -15.37
N LYS A 200 -11.15 29.88 -14.34
CA LYS A 200 -11.36 30.34 -12.95
C LYS A 200 -11.32 29.15 -11.99
N GLY A 201 -10.72 29.32 -10.81
CA GLY A 201 -10.74 28.33 -9.74
C GLY A 201 -11.19 28.97 -8.42
N THR A 202 -11.57 28.14 -7.44
CA THR A 202 -11.82 28.62 -6.06
C THR A 202 -11.59 27.52 -5.02
N THR A 203 -10.73 27.84 -4.04
CA THR A 203 -10.75 27.44 -2.61
C THR A 203 -10.81 25.95 -2.20
N SER A 204 -9.70 25.55 -1.58
CA SER A 204 -9.61 24.52 -0.55
C SER A 204 -10.34 24.91 0.76
N THR A 205 -10.83 23.90 1.48
CA THR A 205 -11.23 23.99 2.90
C THR A 205 -10.71 22.76 3.65
N MET A 206 -9.98 22.96 4.76
CA MET A 206 -9.45 21.86 5.58
C MET A 206 -10.55 21.19 6.43
N GLY A 207 -10.36 19.92 6.82
CA GLY A 207 -11.23 19.24 7.77
C GLY A 207 -10.82 17.80 8.15
N LEU A 208 -9.92 17.69 9.13
CA LEU A 208 -9.89 16.67 10.20
C LEU A 208 -10.25 15.19 9.90
N GLY A 209 -9.22 14.33 9.85
CA GLY A 209 -9.12 13.14 10.71
C GLY A 209 -10.04 11.92 10.47
N SER A 210 -9.47 10.84 9.91
CA SER A 210 -9.90 9.47 10.19
C SER A 210 -8.79 8.46 9.87
N THR A 211 -8.07 7.99 10.90
CA THR A 211 -7.13 6.87 10.81
C THR A 211 -7.85 5.57 11.20
N LEU A 212 -8.27 4.77 10.22
CA LEU A 212 -8.68 3.38 10.48
C LEU A 212 -8.64 2.50 9.22
N THR A 213 -7.55 1.76 9.01
CA THR A 213 -7.55 0.58 8.12
C THR A 213 -6.70 -0.53 8.74
N THR A 214 -7.36 -1.66 8.99
CA THR A 214 -6.90 -2.79 9.80
C THR A 214 -5.84 -3.64 9.09
N LEU A 215 -4.83 -4.08 9.84
CA LEU A 215 -3.86 -5.10 9.41
C LEU A 215 -4.55 -6.46 9.28
N ASN A 216 -4.58 -7.04 8.08
CA ASN A 216 -5.01 -8.44 7.89
C ASN A 216 -3.77 -9.35 7.79
N ARG A 217 -3.48 -10.09 8.86
CA ARG A 217 -2.34 -11.02 8.97
C ARG A 217 -2.84 -12.46 8.92
N THR A 218 -2.78 -13.10 7.76
CA THR A 218 -3.20 -14.50 7.57
C THR A 218 -2.21 -15.45 8.23
N LEU A 219 -2.57 -16.00 9.39
CA LEU A 219 -1.86 -17.12 10.02
C LEU A 219 -2.36 -18.44 9.41
N GLY A 220 -1.51 -19.10 8.62
CA GLY A 220 -1.78 -20.43 8.09
C GLY A 220 -1.56 -21.52 9.13
N GLY A 221 -2.59 -21.81 9.96
CA GLY A 221 -2.66 -23.04 10.74
C GLY A 221 -3.14 -24.20 9.87
N GLY A 222 -2.40 -25.32 9.86
CA GLY A 222 -2.71 -26.47 8.99
C GLY A 222 -3.44 -27.61 9.69
N GLN A 223 -4.24 -28.36 8.92
CA GLN A 223 -4.56 -29.78 9.06
C GLN A 223 -5.01 -30.26 7.66
N ALA A 224 -4.23 -31.09 6.96
CA ALA A 224 -4.15 -32.55 7.10
C ALA A 224 -5.33 -33.31 6.45
N THR A 225 -5.07 -34.02 5.35
CA THR A 225 -5.70 -35.33 5.07
C THR A 225 -4.87 -36.17 4.09
N ASN A 226 -4.65 -37.43 4.48
CA ASN A 226 -4.52 -38.63 3.67
C ASN A 226 -3.39 -38.77 2.62
N ALA A 227 -2.39 -39.57 3.01
CA ALA A 227 -1.45 -40.22 2.10
C ALA A 227 -2.05 -41.49 1.49
N THR A 228 -1.79 -41.75 0.20
CA THR A 228 -1.66 -43.13 -0.32
C THR A 228 -0.81 -43.14 -1.61
N LEU A 229 -0.05 -44.23 -1.81
CA LEU A 229 0.65 -44.64 -3.05
C LEU A 229 1.92 -43.88 -3.48
N LEU A 230 3.02 -44.20 -2.80
CA LEU A 230 4.34 -44.34 -3.45
C LEU A 230 4.65 -45.84 -3.61
N ALA A 231 4.83 -46.33 -4.85
CA ALA A 231 5.79 -47.39 -5.23
C ALA A 231 5.57 -47.92 -6.65
N GLN A 232 6.36 -47.45 -7.63
CA GLN A 232 6.92 -48.30 -8.69
C GLN A 232 8.12 -47.59 -9.36
N GLY A 233 9.13 -48.39 -9.73
CA GLY A 233 10.42 -47.91 -10.23
C GLY A 233 10.44 -47.51 -11.72
N PRO A 234 11.60 -47.06 -12.23
CA PRO A 234 11.70 -46.32 -13.49
C PRO A 234 11.72 -47.23 -14.73
N PRO A 235 11.52 -46.63 -15.92
CA PRO A 235 12.55 -46.80 -16.95
C PRO A 235 13.06 -45.48 -17.56
N ALA A 236 14.23 -45.60 -18.19
CA ALA A 236 15.08 -44.54 -18.70
C ALA A 236 14.55 -43.77 -19.94
N GLY A 237 15.10 -42.57 -20.15
CA GLY A 237 15.34 -41.99 -21.47
C GLY A 237 14.53 -40.74 -21.80
N GLY A 238 15.18 -39.57 -21.83
CA GLY A 238 14.55 -38.33 -22.29
C GLY A 238 15.18 -37.06 -21.71
N THR A 239 16.31 -36.61 -22.24
CA THR A 239 16.85 -35.29 -21.94
C THR A 239 16.02 -34.20 -22.63
N VAL A 240 15.18 -33.50 -21.88
CA VAL A 240 14.66 -32.18 -22.27
C VAL A 240 14.75 -31.24 -21.07
N ALA A 241 15.56 -30.20 -21.20
CA ALA A 241 15.55 -29.10 -20.24
C ALA A 241 14.33 -28.21 -20.55
N MET A 242 13.33 -28.22 -19.66
CA MET A 242 12.29 -27.18 -19.66
C MET A 242 12.74 -26.05 -18.73
N ALA A 243 13.23 -24.97 -19.32
CA ALA A 243 13.30 -23.70 -18.61
C ALA A 243 11.87 -23.23 -18.33
N GLY A 244 11.55 -22.91 -17.08
CA GLY A 244 10.32 -22.23 -16.74
C GLY A 244 10.43 -20.77 -17.15
N GLU A 245 9.91 -20.42 -18.32
CA GLU A 245 9.60 -19.04 -18.68
C GLU A 245 8.36 -18.59 -17.88
N GLU A 246 8.58 -18.13 -16.65
CA GLU A 246 7.60 -17.26 -15.99
C GLU A 246 7.60 -15.94 -16.76
N ALA A 247 6.45 -15.58 -17.35
CA ALA A 247 6.33 -14.40 -18.19
C ALA A 247 6.69 -13.13 -17.40
N GLU A 248 7.75 -12.43 -17.85
CA GLU A 248 8.13 -11.13 -17.33
C GLU A 248 7.03 -10.12 -17.65
N GLN A 249 6.09 -9.93 -16.71
CA GLN A 249 5.30 -8.70 -16.65
C GLN A 249 6.29 -7.53 -16.61
N GLU A 250 6.17 -6.58 -17.55
CA GLU A 250 7.11 -5.46 -17.68
C GLU A 250 7.28 -4.73 -16.34
N ALA A 251 8.40 -4.95 -15.66
CA ALA A 251 8.62 -4.42 -14.32
C ALA A 251 8.65 -2.88 -14.36
N THR A 252 7.59 -2.25 -13.87
CA THR A 252 7.39 -0.79 -13.89
C THR A 252 8.37 -0.02 -12.98
N SER A 253 9.06 -0.73 -12.09
CA SER A 253 10.15 -0.25 -11.25
C SER A 253 11.39 -1.13 -11.43
N LEU A 254 12.59 -0.58 -11.20
CA LEU A 254 13.80 -1.38 -11.17
C LEU A 254 13.74 -2.46 -10.09
N VAL A 255 14.34 -3.60 -10.40
CA VAL A 255 14.54 -4.73 -9.48
C VAL A 255 16.04 -4.90 -9.23
N PHE A 256 16.46 -4.94 -7.97
CA PHE A 256 17.86 -5.04 -7.58
C PHE A 256 18.04 -5.97 -6.38
N VAL A 257 19.27 -6.48 -6.19
CA VAL A 257 19.63 -7.25 -5.00
C VAL A 257 20.30 -6.33 -3.98
N TYR A 258 19.82 -6.39 -2.74
CA TYR A 258 20.37 -5.70 -1.57
C TYR A 258 20.95 -6.72 -0.57
N PRO A 259 22.21 -7.15 -0.76
CA PRO A 259 22.85 -8.18 0.07
C PRO A 259 23.51 -7.59 1.32
N TYR A 260 23.26 -8.19 2.49
CA TYR A 260 23.92 -7.91 3.78
C TYR A 260 23.97 -6.41 4.15
N GLY A 261 22.86 -5.69 3.95
CA GLY A 261 22.78 -4.26 4.26
C GLY A 261 21.86 -3.93 5.43
N LEU A 262 22.16 -2.80 6.07
CA LEU A 262 21.35 -2.17 7.11
C LEU A 262 20.27 -1.23 6.55
N THR A 263 19.48 -0.62 7.43
CA THR A 263 18.51 0.44 7.10
C THR A 263 18.88 1.79 7.73
N PHE A 264 18.23 2.87 7.27
CA PHE A 264 18.38 4.21 7.81
C PHE A 264 17.05 4.76 8.32
N ASN A 265 17.13 5.61 9.35
CA ASN A 265 16.08 6.58 9.64
C ASN A 265 16.49 7.90 8.98
N VAL A 266 15.57 8.51 8.24
CA VAL A 266 15.84 9.68 7.41
C VAL A 266 14.86 10.78 7.77
N GLN A 267 15.38 11.93 8.19
CA GLN A 267 14.63 13.14 8.49
C GLN A 267 15.12 14.28 7.58
N ARG A 268 14.28 15.30 7.38
CA ARG A 268 14.70 16.51 6.67
C ARG A 268 15.89 17.15 7.40
N PRO A 269 16.95 17.60 6.71
CA PRO A 269 17.01 17.90 5.26
C PRO A 269 17.37 16.75 4.31
N ALA A 270 17.59 15.51 4.78
CA ALA A 270 17.89 14.38 3.89
C ALA A 270 16.65 13.81 3.19
N ILE A 271 16.91 13.08 2.10
CA ILE A 271 15.93 12.53 1.16
C ILE A 271 16.19 11.02 1.00
N PRO A 272 15.24 10.12 1.32
CA PRO A 272 15.39 8.69 1.04
C PRO A 272 15.23 8.43 -0.46
N LEU A 273 16.14 7.66 -1.05
CA LEU A 273 16.16 7.32 -2.49
C LEU A 273 15.73 5.89 -2.80
N LEU A 274 16.07 4.96 -1.90
CA LEU A 274 15.76 3.54 -2.03
C LEU A 274 15.15 3.02 -0.73
N SER A 275 14.24 2.06 -0.88
CA SER A 275 13.49 1.40 0.18
C SER A 275 13.70 -0.12 0.13
N SER A 276 13.64 -0.81 1.27
CA SER A 276 13.73 -2.28 1.35
C SER A 276 12.58 -2.99 0.63
N GLY A 277 11.47 -2.28 0.38
CA GLY A 277 10.28 -2.79 -0.28
C GLY A 277 9.43 -3.72 0.61
N PHE A 278 8.38 -4.26 0.01
CA PHE A 278 7.32 -5.01 0.71
C PHE A 278 7.63 -6.50 0.88
N MET A 279 8.69 -7.02 0.27
CA MET A 279 9.14 -8.42 0.37
C MET A 279 10.32 -8.62 1.34
N ALA A 280 10.63 -7.58 2.12
CA ALA A 280 11.76 -7.52 3.03
C ALA A 280 11.32 -7.15 4.45
N TYR A 281 12.14 -7.51 5.43
CA TYR A 281 12.01 -7.09 6.82
C TYR A 281 13.28 -6.34 7.24
N PRO A 282 13.17 -5.13 7.84
CA PRO A 282 11.93 -4.40 8.07
C PRO A 282 11.34 -3.85 6.76
N LEU A 283 10.01 -3.83 6.66
CA LEU A 283 9.23 -3.50 5.45
C LEU A 283 9.36 -2.01 5.08
N ASN A 284 9.50 -1.70 3.79
CA ASN A 284 9.49 -0.33 3.25
C ASN A 284 10.40 0.67 4.02
N ARG A 285 11.58 0.22 4.46
CA ARG A 285 12.60 1.01 5.18
C ARG A 285 13.54 1.73 4.21
N PRO A 286 13.97 2.97 4.48
CA PRO A 286 15.09 3.56 3.73
C PRO A 286 16.35 2.69 3.79
N ILE A 287 16.90 2.35 2.63
CA ILE A 287 18.17 1.59 2.47
C ILE A 287 19.24 2.37 1.68
N ALA A 288 18.85 3.50 1.07
CA ALA A 288 19.76 4.53 0.64
C ALA A 288 19.14 5.91 0.85
N ALA A 289 19.95 6.85 1.36
CA ALA A 289 19.55 8.20 1.69
C ALA A 289 20.56 9.20 1.14
N ALA A 290 20.08 10.33 0.62
CA ALA A 290 20.90 11.39 0.07
C ALA A 290 20.67 12.72 0.79
N TRP A 291 21.70 13.56 0.79
CA TRP A 291 21.63 14.93 1.26
C TRP A 291 22.23 15.85 0.20
N GLU A 292 21.52 16.91 -0.14
CA GLU A 292 21.97 17.94 -1.08
C GLU A 292 22.31 19.22 -0.32
N CYS A 293 23.47 19.82 -0.61
CA CYS A 293 23.84 21.09 -0.02
C CYS A 293 22.92 22.20 -0.59
N PRO A 294 22.24 23.00 0.27
CA PRO A 294 21.38 24.09 -0.21
C PRO A 294 22.13 25.16 -1.00
N LYS A 295 23.44 25.28 -0.80
CA LYS A 295 24.30 26.26 -1.47
C LYS A 295 24.83 25.69 -2.78
N VAL A 296 24.70 26.46 -3.86
CA VAL A 296 25.44 26.22 -5.10
C VAL A 296 26.83 26.86 -4.93
N VAL A 297 27.88 26.08 -5.18
CA VAL A 297 29.28 26.46 -5.04
C VAL A 297 30.04 26.07 -6.30
N GLU A 298 31.08 26.83 -6.64
CA GLU A 298 31.93 26.48 -7.79
C GLU A 298 32.95 25.41 -7.41
N HIS A 299 32.79 24.20 -7.97
CA HIS A 299 33.72 23.09 -7.79
C HIS A 299 34.28 22.64 -9.15
N LEU A 300 35.61 22.59 -9.28
CA LEU A 300 36.32 22.24 -10.51
C LEU A 300 35.79 23.01 -11.75
N GLY A 301 35.56 24.32 -11.61
CA GLY A 301 35.06 25.20 -12.68
C GLY A 301 33.59 25.00 -13.05
N ARG A 302 32.79 24.35 -12.17
CA ARG A 302 31.35 24.10 -12.39
C ARG A 302 30.55 24.53 -11.16
N GLN A 303 29.47 25.28 -11.38
CA GLN A 303 28.48 25.58 -10.35
C GLN A 303 27.69 24.30 -10.02
N LYS A 304 27.91 23.76 -8.81
CA LYS A 304 27.35 22.49 -8.33
C LYS A 304 26.79 22.65 -6.92
N GLN A 305 25.93 21.74 -6.51
CA GLN A 305 25.56 21.56 -5.10
C GLN A 305 26.38 20.41 -4.54
N GLY A 306 26.79 20.45 -3.27
CA GLY A 306 27.32 19.25 -2.62
C GLY A 306 26.29 18.13 -2.61
N ARG A 307 26.71 16.86 -2.83
CA ARG A 307 25.84 15.69 -2.64
C ARG A 307 26.52 14.66 -1.75
N LEU A 308 25.87 14.26 -0.67
CA LEU A 308 26.21 13.07 0.10
C LEU A 308 25.20 11.97 -0.23
N LEU A 309 25.67 10.74 -0.45
CA LEU A 309 24.85 9.55 -0.63
C LEU A 309 25.31 8.46 0.33
N LEU A 310 24.40 7.97 1.16
CA LEU A 310 24.61 6.83 2.06
C LEU A 310 23.86 5.62 1.49
N ILE A 311 24.53 4.47 1.39
CA ILE A 311 23.93 3.19 1.00
C ILE A 311 24.28 2.16 2.06
N GLY A 312 23.29 1.44 2.59
CA GLY A 312 23.50 0.54 3.71
C GLY A 312 24.22 -0.78 3.36
N THR A 313 24.61 -1.01 2.10
CA THR A 313 25.53 -2.10 1.72
C THR A 313 26.49 -1.74 0.60
N ALA A 314 27.77 -2.04 0.82
CA ALA A 314 28.83 -1.99 -0.18
C ALA A 314 28.80 -3.20 -1.13
N GLN A 315 28.17 -4.31 -0.74
CA GLN A 315 28.06 -5.51 -1.59
C GLN A 315 27.15 -5.29 -2.81
N LEU A 316 26.29 -4.26 -2.80
CA LEU A 316 25.44 -3.87 -3.94
C LEU A 316 26.21 -3.78 -5.28
N PHE A 317 27.46 -3.31 -5.21
CA PHE A 317 28.35 -3.11 -6.37
C PHE A 317 29.52 -4.09 -6.45
N ASP A 318 29.55 -5.13 -5.60
CA ASP A 318 30.58 -6.16 -5.64
C ASP A 318 30.50 -6.99 -6.93
N ASP A 319 31.63 -7.53 -7.37
CA ASP A 319 31.79 -8.23 -8.64
C ASP A 319 30.84 -9.45 -8.75
N ALA A 320 30.41 -10.03 -7.63
CA ALA A 320 29.41 -11.10 -7.57
C ALA A 320 27.95 -10.65 -7.81
N TRP A 321 27.63 -9.38 -7.51
CA TRP A 321 26.28 -8.83 -7.44
C TRP A 321 25.96 -7.77 -8.51
N ILE A 322 26.97 -7.04 -9.00
CA ILE A 322 26.79 -5.94 -9.96
C ILE A 322 26.18 -6.38 -11.30
N GLU A 323 26.39 -7.63 -11.71
CA GLU A 323 25.78 -8.26 -12.90
C GLU A 323 24.52 -9.09 -12.59
N LYS A 324 23.94 -8.96 -11.38
CA LYS A 324 22.67 -9.61 -10.98
C LYS A 324 21.51 -8.62 -11.00
N GLU A 325 20.33 -9.11 -11.39
CA GLU A 325 19.13 -8.28 -11.59
C GLU A 325 19.48 -7.01 -12.39
N GLU A 326 19.02 -5.83 -11.95
CA GLU A 326 19.33 -4.54 -12.60
C GLU A 326 20.36 -3.70 -11.81
N ASN A 327 21.17 -4.33 -10.95
CA ASN A 327 22.18 -3.64 -10.11
C ASN A 327 23.13 -2.73 -10.93
N SER A 328 23.53 -3.18 -12.14
CA SER A 328 24.35 -2.39 -13.07
C SER A 328 23.66 -1.11 -13.56
N ALA A 329 22.33 -1.14 -13.76
CA ALA A 329 21.54 0.03 -14.16
C ALA A 329 21.35 0.98 -12.97
N LEU A 330 20.99 0.44 -11.80
CA LEU A 330 20.89 1.21 -10.55
C LEU A 330 22.22 1.94 -10.23
N ALA A 331 23.35 1.25 -10.32
CA ALA A 331 24.68 1.85 -10.14
C ALA A 331 24.89 3.03 -11.09
N SER A 332 24.59 2.88 -12.39
CA SER A 332 24.70 3.96 -13.37
C SER A 332 23.85 5.18 -12.98
N VAL A 333 22.59 4.98 -12.60
CA VAL A 333 21.70 6.09 -12.20
C VAL A 333 22.18 6.79 -10.92
N LEU A 334 22.71 6.05 -9.94
CA LEU A 334 23.28 6.63 -8.72
C LEU A 334 24.56 7.44 -9.00
N PHE A 335 25.42 6.98 -9.92
CA PHE A 335 26.59 7.76 -10.35
C PHE A 335 26.21 8.98 -11.20
N ASP A 336 25.19 8.90 -12.05
CA ASP A 336 24.66 10.05 -12.78
C ASP A 336 23.96 11.06 -11.84
N TYR A 337 23.39 10.60 -10.72
CA TYR A 337 22.97 11.46 -9.62
C TYR A 337 24.15 12.16 -8.95
N LEU A 338 25.20 11.45 -8.52
CA LEU A 338 26.40 12.10 -7.95
C LEU A 338 27.11 13.04 -8.94
N ASN A 339 26.93 12.85 -10.25
CA ASN A 339 27.53 13.70 -11.29
C ASN A 339 26.61 14.86 -11.77
N HIS A 340 25.53 15.16 -11.04
CA HIS A 340 24.53 16.20 -11.37
C HIS A 340 23.79 16.05 -12.71
N ARG A 341 23.80 14.86 -13.30
CA ARG A 341 23.01 14.55 -14.51
C ARG A 341 21.57 14.20 -14.16
N LEU A 342 21.33 13.64 -12.97
CA LEU A 342 19.99 13.42 -12.42
C LEU A 342 19.54 14.58 -11.51
N LYS A 343 18.28 14.99 -11.68
CA LYS A 343 17.51 15.79 -10.70
C LYS A 343 16.38 14.94 -10.16
N LEU A 344 16.19 14.95 -8.84
CA LEU A 344 15.12 14.20 -8.17
C LEU A 344 13.76 14.88 -8.40
N ASN A 345 12.68 14.10 -8.30
CA ASN A 345 11.35 14.67 -8.19
C ASN A 345 11.17 15.26 -6.79
N GLN A 346 10.70 16.50 -6.69
CA GLN A 346 10.49 17.19 -5.41
C GLN A 346 9.34 16.59 -4.60
N ILE A 347 8.24 16.19 -5.26
CA ILE A 347 7.07 15.60 -4.57
C ILE A 347 7.49 14.32 -3.84
N ASP A 348 8.13 13.40 -4.56
CA ASP A 348 8.59 12.12 -4.00
C ASP A 348 9.78 12.28 -3.03
N ALA A 349 10.42 13.44 -2.99
CA ALA A 349 11.46 13.78 -2.01
C ALA A 349 10.88 14.44 -0.75
N ASP A 350 9.77 15.17 -0.89
CA ASP A 350 9.05 15.82 0.20
C ASP A 350 8.14 14.84 0.96
N GLU A 351 7.50 13.90 0.25
CA GLU A 351 6.59 12.87 0.76
C GLU A 351 6.99 11.48 0.19
N PRO A 352 8.05 10.85 0.73
CA PRO A 352 8.51 9.54 0.28
C PRO A 352 7.65 8.39 0.85
N ASP A 353 7.40 7.35 0.05
CA ASP A 353 6.69 6.13 0.46
C ASP A 353 7.61 5.20 1.30
N ILE A 354 7.64 5.45 2.61
CA ILE A 354 8.41 4.71 3.62
C ILE A 354 7.57 4.48 4.89
N THR A 355 7.90 3.47 5.69
CA THR A 355 7.20 3.16 6.96
C THR A 355 7.99 3.59 8.19
N ASP A 356 7.38 3.57 9.38
CA ASP A 356 7.97 4.00 10.65
C ASP A 356 8.73 2.90 11.43
N TYR A 357 9.69 3.34 12.26
CA TYR A 357 10.59 2.69 13.25
C TYR A 357 10.10 1.50 14.09
N HIS A 358 9.39 0.51 13.56
CA HIS A 358 8.86 -0.61 14.36
C HIS A 358 9.95 -1.59 14.82
N HIS A 359 10.53 -1.30 15.98
CA HIS A 359 11.34 -2.24 16.74
C HIS A 359 10.48 -3.43 17.23
N LEU A 360 10.88 -4.65 16.89
CA LEU A 360 10.41 -5.83 17.62
C LEU A 360 11.07 -5.82 19.00
N PRO A 361 10.32 -5.96 20.11
CA PRO A 361 10.94 -6.20 21.41
C PRO A 361 11.65 -7.56 21.38
N ASP A 362 12.70 -7.73 22.19
CA ASP A 362 13.45 -8.99 22.24
C ASP A 362 12.57 -10.13 22.76
N THR A 363 11.98 -10.88 21.83
CA THR A 363 11.10 -12.01 22.12
C THR A 363 11.82 -13.17 22.80
N ALA A 364 13.15 -13.30 22.63
CA ALA A 364 13.93 -14.33 23.30
C ALA A 364 14.05 -13.98 24.79
N SER A 365 14.57 -12.80 25.12
CA SER A 365 14.62 -12.31 26.51
C SER A 365 13.24 -12.21 27.17
N LEU A 366 12.19 -11.88 26.43
CA LEU A 366 10.81 -11.90 26.94
C LEU A 366 10.25 -13.31 27.15
N SER A 367 10.72 -14.31 26.39
CA SER A 367 10.32 -15.72 26.57
C SER A 367 11.00 -16.39 27.77
N GLU A 368 12.20 -15.94 28.14
CA GLU A 368 12.91 -16.39 29.35
C GLU A 368 12.28 -15.86 30.65
N ARG A 369 11.42 -14.83 30.57
CA ARG A 369 10.63 -14.36 31.72
C ARG A 369 9.59 -15.42 32.12
N LEU A 370 9.92 -16.20 33.15
CA LEU A 370 9.04 -17.15 33.81
C LEU A 370 7.68 -16.52 34.14
N ARG A 371 6.67 -16.80 33.33
CA ARG A 371 5.28 -16.50 33.64
C ARG A 371 4.78 -17.54 34.64
N VAL A 372 4.67 -17.16 35.91
CA VAL A 372 4.00 -17.97 36.93
C VAL A 372 2.53 -18.12 36.50
N ALA A 373 2.08 -19.35 36.32
CA ALA A 373 0.77 -19.62 35.74
C ALA A 373 -0.39 -19.27 36.69
N VAL A 374 -1.54 -18.94 36.10
CA VAL A 374 -2.87 -18.81 36.75
C VAL A 374 -3.17 -17.47 37.47
N GLU A 375 -2.31 -16.45 37.38
CA GLU A 375 -2.78 -15.08 37.60
C GLU A 375 -3.33 -14.47 36.30
N GLN A 376 -4.56 -13.98 36.37
CA GLN A 376 -5.20 -13.20 35.33
C GLN A 376 -4.37 -11.92 35.15
N HIS A 377 -3.92 -11.64 33.93
CA HIS A 377 -3.12 -10.43 33.65
C HIS A 377 -3.82 -9.20 34.22
N GLU A 378 -3.09 -8.42 35.03
CA GLU A 378 -3.57 -7.12 35.50
C GLU A 378 -3.98 -6.27 34.29
N GLU A 379 -5.16 -5.66 34.34
CA GLU A 379 -5.67 -4.90 33.20
C GLU A 379 -4.70 -3.78 32.85
N LEU A 380 -4.20 -3.79 31.61
CA LEU A 380 -3.29 -2.77 31.11
C LEU A 380 -3.88 -1.38 31.40
N PRO A 381 -3.11 -0.45 32.02
CA PRO A 381 -3.58 0.90 32.25
C PRO A 381 -4.17 1.53 30.99
N ARG A 382 -5.38 2.08 31.11
CA ARG A 382 -6.09 2.75 29.99
C ARG A 382 -5.29 3.92 29.41
N ASP A 383 -4.40 4.48 30.21
CA ASP A 383 -3.42 5.47 29.80
C ASP A 383 -2.10 4.77 29.47
N PHE A 384 -1.81 4.61 28.19
CA PHE A 384 -0.62 3.94 27.69
C PHE A 384 0.69 4.64 28.12
N THR A 385 0.64 5.90 28.57
CA THR A 385 1.84 6.60 29.07
C THR A 385 2.38 5.97 30.35
N GLN A 386 1.54 5.27 31.12
CA GLN A 386 1.92 4.56 32.34
C GLN A 386 2.68 3.24 32.08
N LEU A 387 2.76 2.80 30.81
CA LEU A 387 3.54 1.63 30.41
C LEU A 387 5.03 1.95 30.14
N PHE A 388 5.41 3.23 30.12
CA PHE A 388 6.80 3.64 29.92
C PHE A 388 7.49 3.86 31.28
N GLU A 389 8.23 2.85 31.76
CA GLU A 389 9.25 3.06 32.79
C GLU A 389 10.39 3.88 32.18
N LEU A 390 10.35 5.20 32.40
CA LEU A 390 11.42 6.14 32.00
C LEU A 390 12.57 6.18 33.02
N ASP A 391 12.35 5.63 34.22
CA ASP A 391 13.34 5.61 35.30
C ASP A 391 14.35 4.48 35.08
N SER A 392 15.60 4.85 34.82
CA SER A 392 16.73 3.91 34.75
C SER A 392 16.92 3.17 36.08
N PHE A 393 17.14 1.86 36.03
CA PHE A 393 17.38 1.01 37.21
C PHE A 393 18.35 1.66 38.22
N LYS A 394 17.83 1.98 39.41
CA LYS A 394 18.58 2.56 40.53
C LYS A 394 18.52 1.61 41.71
N ILE A 395 19.69 1.23 42.26
CA ILE A 395 19.77 0.54 43.55
C ILE A 395 19.61 1.61 44.63
N ASP A 396 18.39 1.76 45.14
CA ASP A 396 18.09 2.73 46.20
C ASP A 396 17.93 2.08 47.57
N THR A 397 18.39 2.80 48.60
CA THR A 397 18.36 2.33 50.00
C THR A 397 17.07 2.78 50.72
N ASP A 398 16.23 3.58 50.05
CA ASP A 398 15.06 4.27 50.60
C ASP A 398 14.00 3.35 51.22
N LYS A 399 14.01 2.04 50.89
CA LYS A 399 13.10 1.04 51.45
C LYS A 399 13.63 0.30 52.67
N ILE A 400 14.88 0.51 53.09
CA ILE A 400 15.40 -0.07 54.34
C ILE A 400 14.62 0.38 55.59
N PRO A 401 14.22 1.66 55.76
CA PRO A 401 13.40 2.08 56.89
C PRO A 401 12.05 1.36 56.96
N ASP A 402 11.35 1.23 55.82
CA ASP A 402 10.09 0.48 55.71
C ASP A 402 10.28 -0.99 56.14
N VAL A 403 11.36 -1.63 55.68
CA VAL A 403 11.72 -3.00 56.06
C VAL A 403 11.98 -3.11 57.57
N VAL A 404 12.79 -2.23 58.16
CA VAL A 404 13.08 -2.24 59.61
C VAL A 404 11.82 -2.04 60.45
N ASP A 405 10.90 -1.17 60.01
CA ASP A 405 9.60 -1.00 60.66
C ASP A 405 8.73 -2.27 60.56
N THR A 406 8.72 -2.96 59.41
CA THR A 406 8.02 -4.26 59.29
C THR A 406 8.62 -5.38 60.17
N TYR A 407 9.93 -5.42 60.41
CA TYR A 407 10.52 -6.35 61.39
C TYR A 407 9.93 -6.14 62.80
N SER A 408 9.73 -4.87 63.20
CA SER A 408 9.10 -4.54 64.48
C SER A 408 7.63 -4.97 64.54
N LYS A 409 6.86 -4.72 63.48
CA LYS A 409 5.43 -5.10 63.38
C LYS A 409 5.22 -6.60 63.38
N LEU A 410 6.09 -7.35 62.70
CA LEU A 410 6.03 -8.81 62.63
C LEU A 410 6.63 -9.49 63.88
N SER A 411 7.14 -8.72 64.85
CA SER A 411 7.83 -9.23 66.05
C SER A 411 9.00 -10.18 65.73
N VAL A 412 9.60 -10.04 64.56
CA VAL A 412 10.76 -10.84 64.13
C VAL A 412 12.01 -10.22 64.72
N LYS A 413 12.80 -11.01 65.44
CA LYS A 413 14.07 -10.54 65.98
C LYS A 413 15.04 -10.17 64.85
N VAL A 414 15.62 -8.98 64.95
CA VAL A 414 16.72 -8.53 64.09
C VAL A 414 18.03 -9.13 64.61
N GLU A 415 18.28 -10.38 64.23
CA GLU A 415 19.55 -11.08 64.47
C GLU A 415 20.25 -11.32 63.11
N PRO A 416 21.60 -11.29 63.03
CA PRO A 416 22.31 -11.62 61.80
C PRO A 416 21.94 -13.04 61.34
N LEU A 417 21.50 -13.18 60.09
CA LEU A 417 21.09 -14.46 59.52
C LEU A 417 22.23 -15.48 59.63
N THR A 418 22.10 -16.40 60.58
CA THR A 418 22.95 -17.58 60.66
C THR A 418 22.47 -18.60 59.63
N LEU A 419 23.40 -19.40 59.12
CA LEU A 419 23.09 -20.39 58.09
C LEU A 419 22.37 -21.57 58.75
N ILE A 420 21.04 -21.48 58.87
CA ILE A 420 20.20 -22.55 59.40
C ILE A 420 20.33 -23.74 58.45
N PRO A 421 20.87 -24.90 58.89
CA PRO A 421 20.85 -26.11 58.07
C PRO A 421 19.39 -26.53 57.89
N PRO A 422 18.89 -26.69 56.65
CA PRO A 422 17.49 -26.98 56.42
C PRO A 422 17.14 -28.41 56.89
N GLU A 423 16.39 -28.52 57.99
CA GLU A 423 15.67 -29.75 58.31
C GLU A 423 14.49 -29.90 57.36
N PHE A 424 14.71 -30.63 56.26
CA PHE A 424 13.65 -31.05 55.36
C PHE A 424 12.77 -32.10 56.03
N GLN A 425 11.81 -31.65 56.84
CA GLN A 425 10.62 -32.47 57.08
C GLN A 425 9.92 -32.66 55.74
N THR A 426 9.84 -33.90 55.27
CA THR A 426 9.11 -34.30 54.07
C THR A 426 7.79 -34.97 54.48
N PRO A 427 6.74 -34.19 54.85
CA PRO A 427 5.44 -34.74 55.24
C PRO A 427 4.66 -35.31 54.05
N LEU A 428 5.07 -34.97 52.82
CA LEU A 428 4.44 -35.41 51.58
C LEU A 428 5.20 -36.62 51.00
N PRO A 429 4.48 -37.65 50.51
CA PRO A 429 5.11 -38.75 49.79
C PRO A 429 5.83 -38.25 48.52
N PRO A 430 6.86 -38.96 48.05
CA PRO A 430 7.67 -38.52 46.90
C PRO A 430 6.81 -38.30 45.66
N VAL A 431 6.78 -37.04 45.21
CA VAL A 431 5.96 -36.59 44.08
C VAL A 431 6.45 -37.26 42.80
N LYS A 432 5.54 -37.86 42.03
CA LYS A 432 5.87 -38.40 40.70
C LYS A 432 5.66 -37.31 39.65
N PRO A 433 6.53 -37.19 38.63
CA PRO A 433 6.30 -36.26 37.53
C PRO A 433 5.00 -36.61 36.81
N ALA A 434 4.24 -35.59 36.41
CA ALA A 434 3.04 -35.77 35.61
C ALA A 434 3.44 -36.31 34.23
N VAL A 435 2.94 -37.49 33.87
CA VAL A 435 3.15 -38.14 32.56
C VAL A 435 2.10 -37.67 31.53
N PHE A 436 1.29 -36.67 31.90
CA PHE A 436 0.21 -36.11 31.10
C PHE A 436 0.36 -34.59 31.09
N GLU A 437 0.14 -33.98 29.94
CA GLU A 437 0.13 -32.54 29.77
C GLU A 437 -1.01 -31.92 30.60
N ALA A 438 -0.84 -30.65 30.99
CA ALA A 438 -1.87 -29.93 31.71
C ALA A 438 -3.11 -29.80 30.83
N ILE A 439 -4.22 -30.41 31.23
CA ILE A 439 -5.49 -30.31 30.50
C ILE A 439 -6.04 -28.90 30.71
N HIS A 440 -5.71 -28.01 29.77
CA HIS A 440 -6.31 -26.70 29.69
C HIS A 440 -7.80 -26.85 29.38
N ARG A 441 -8.62 -25.96 29.97
CA ARG A 441 -10.04 -25.89 29.66
C ARG A 441 -10.18 -25.18 28.32
N ASP A 442 -10.81 -25.83 27.34
CA ASP A 442 -11.03 -25.22 26.03
C ASP A 442 -11.74 -23.87 26.17
N PRO A 443 -11.36 -22.85 25.38
CA PRO A 443 -12.05 -21.58 25.39
C PRO A 443 -13.53 -21.79 24.98
N PRO A 444 -14.47 -20.99 25.54
CA PRO A 444 -15.84 -21.03 25.07
C PRO A 444 -15.88 -20.71 23.57
N ALA A 445 -16.77 -21.37 22.83
CA ALA A 445 -16.98 -21.08 21.42
C ALA A 445 -17.30 -19.58 21.24
N PRO A 446 -16.82 -18.93 20.16
CA PRO A 446 -17.16 -17.54 19.88
C PRO A 446 -18.68 -17.40 19.80
N GLY A 447 -19.21 -16.34 20.42
CA GLY A 447 -20.63 -16.03 20.32
C GLY A 447 -21.00 -15.78 18.87
N LEU A 448 -21.87 -16.62 18.30
CA LEU A 448 -22.52 -16.31 17.03
C LEU A 448 -23.50 -15.17 17.27
N ASP A 449 -23.33 -14.07 16.53
CA ASP A 449 -24.41 -13.09 16.35
C ASP A 449 -25.54 -13.79 15.59
N LEU A 450 -26.63 -14.06 16.32
CA LEU A 450 -27.82 -14.71 15.78
C LEU A 450 -28.62 -13.70 14.94
N PHE A 451 -28.17 -13.47 13.71
CA PHE A 451 -28.96 -12.77 12.69
C PHE A 451 -30.17 -13.61 12.33
N ASP A 452 -31.37 -13.12 12.69
CA ASP A 452 -32.63 -13.70 12.22
C ASP A 452 -32.82 -13.31 10.75
N LEU A 453 -32.43 -14.23 9.87
CA LEU A 453 -32.54 -14.05 8.42
C LEU A 453 -34.01 -13.91 7.98
N ASP A 454 -34.96 -14.52 8.70
CA ASP A 454 -36.38 -14.40 8.38
C ASP A 454 -36.91 -12.99 8.71
N GLU A 455 -36.37 -12.30 9.73
CA GLU A 455 -36.71 -10.89 10.02
C GLU A 455 -36.11 -9.92 8.98
N GLU A 456 -34.92 -10.20 8.43
CA GLU A 456 -34.34 -9.35 7.38
C GLU A 456 -34.94 -9.59 5.99
N PHE A 457 -35.20 -10.84 5.60
CA PHE A 457 -35.84 -11.17 4.32
C PHE A 457 -37.37 -11.02 4.32
N ALA A 458 -38.00 -10.77 5.47
CA ALA A 458 -39.44 -10.52 5.54
C ALA A 458 -39.85 -9.30 4.68
N PRO A 459 -40.89 -9.41 3.85
CA PRO A 459 -41.36 -8.28 3.04
C PRO A 459 -41.90 -7.16 3.94
N GLU A 460 -41.84 -5.90 3.48
CA GLU A 460 -42.15 -4.68 4.26
C GLU A 460 -43.45 -4.79 5.09
N ARG A 461 -44.52 -5.37 4.51
CA ARG A 461 -45.81 -5.58 5.18
C ARG A 461 -45.72 -6.52 6.39
N VAL A 462 -44.92 -7.57 6.29
CA VAL A 462 -44.69 -8.54 7.38
C VAL A 462 -43.84 -7.89 8.47
N ARG A 463 -42.75 -7.20 8.11
CA ARG A 463 -41.90 -6.44 9.05
C ARG A 463 -42.72 -5.38 9.82
N LEU A 464 -43.59 -4.63 9.14
CA LEU A 464 -44.52 -3.69 9.80
C LEU A 464 -45.51 -4.40 10.74
N SER A 465 -46.05 -5.56 10.35
CA SER A 465 -46.96 -6.32 11.22
C SER A 465 -46.27 -6.88 12.48
N GLN A 466 -45.03 -7.36 12.34
CA GLN A 466 -44.19 -7.81 13.46
C GLN A 466 -43.85 -6.63 14.38
N LEU A 467 -43.43 -5.49 13.82
CA LEU A 467 -43.18 -4.25 14.58
C LEU A 467 -44.44 -3.79 15.35
N THR A 468 -45.61 -3.86 14.73
CA THR A 468 -46.91 -3.53 15.37
C THR A 468 -47.19 -4.44 16.56
N ASN A 469 -46.83 -5.73 16.48
CA ASN A 469 -46.98 -6.69 17.57
C ASN A 469 -45.89 -6.55 18.66
N LYS A 470 -44.71 -6.03 18.31
CA LYS A 470 -43.58 -5.80 19.23
C LYS A 470 -43.76 -4.54 20.09
N CYS A 471 -44.41 -3.48 19.56
CA CYS A 471 -44.56 -2.19 20.23
C CYS A 471 -45.85 -2.05 21.06
N LYS A 472 -45.80 -1.29 22.16
CA LYS A 472 -46.96 -0.90 22.97
C LYS A 472 -47.35 0.57 22.73
N ALA A 473 -48.44 1.00 23.35
CA ALA A 473 -48.96 2.37 23.25
C ALA A 473 -48.01 3.46 23.78
N ASP A 474 -46.98 3.08 24.55
CA ASP A 474 -45.95 3.99 25.06
C ASP A 474 -44.76 4.13 24.09
N ASP A 475 -44.57 3.18 23.16
CA ASP A 475 -43.40 3.08 22.25
C ASP A 475 -43.61 3.83 20.91
N VAL A 476 -44.52 4.80 20.86
CA VAL A 476 -45.00 5.43 19.62
C VAL A 476 -43.87 6.06 18.80
N GLU A 477 -42.91 6.72 19.45
CA GLU A 477 -41.77 7.34 18.75
C GLU A 477 -40.86 6.30 18.09
N TYR A 478 -40.58 5.19 18.78
CA TYR A 478 -39.81 4.07 18.26
C TYR A 478 -40.55 3.39 17.09
N TYR A 479 -41.85 3.14 17.25
CA TYR A 479 -42.70 2.58 16.19
C TYR A 479 -42.68 3.44 14.91
N ILE A 480 -42.82 4.77 15.03
CA ILE A 480 -42.79 5.68 13.86
C ILE A 480 -41.42 5.64 13.17
N LEU A 481 -40.32 5.65 13.93
CA LEU A 481 -38.97 5.62 13.37
C LEU A 481 -38.69 4.32 12.62
N GLN A 482 -38.97 3.17 13.24
CA GLN A 482 -38.74 1.86 12.64
C GLN A 482 -39.70 1.59 11.47
N ALA A 483 -40.98 1.98 11.56
CA ALA A 483 -41.90 1.86 10.44
C ALA A 483 -41.47 2.71 9.23
N ALA A 484 -40.94 3.92 9.46
CA ALA A 484 -40.42 4.77 8.39
C ALA A 484 -39.11 4.25 7.77
N GLU A 485 -38.32 3.48 8.52
CA GLU A 485 -37.14 2.77 8.03
C GLU A 485 -37.53 1.56 7.18
N VAL A 486 -38.48 0.73 7.65
CA VAL A 486 -39.05 -0.39 6.89
C VAL A 486 -39.72 0.05 5.58
N MET A 487 -40.42 1.20 5.58
CA MET A 487 -41.00 1.80 4.36
C MET A 487 -39.99 2.60 3.50
N GLY A 488 -38.69 2.61 3.85
CA GLY A 488 -37.65 3.33 3.11
C GLY A 488 -37.83 4.85 3.02
N VAL A 489 -38.66 5.45 3.88
CA VAL A 489 -38.94 6.91 3.90
C VAL A 489 -37.71 7.68 4.36
N THR A 490 -36.94 7.12 5.30
CA THR A 490 -35.70 7.71 5.81
C THR A 490 -34.67 7.99 4.72
N LYS A 491 -34.58 7.13 3.69
CA LYS A 491 -33.68 7.28 2.53
C LYS A 491 -34.11 8.42 1.59
N LYS A 492 -35.38 8.83 1.61
CA LYS A 492 -35.98 9.85 0.71
C LYS A 492 -35.88 11.28 1.26
N LEU A 493 -35.47 11.45 2.53
CA LEU A 493 -35.30 12.76 3.17
C LEU A 493 -33.86 13.27 3.00
N ARG A 494 -33.69 14.43 2.34
CA ARG A 494 -32.38 15.00 1.96
C ARG A 494 -31.50 15.52 3.13
N SER A 495 -31.85 15.26 4.39
CA SER A 495 -31.09 15.76 5.55
C SER A 495 -31.11 14.79 6.73
N PRO A 496 -29.94 14.42 7.30
CA PRO A 496 -29.86 13.56 8.49
C PRO A 496 -30.58 14.11 9.72
N ARG A 497 -30.78 15.43 9.79
CA ARG A 497 -31.41 16.13 10.93
C ARG A 497 -32.93 15.98 10.99
N ASN A 498 -33.54 15.34 9.97
CA ASN A 498 -34.99 15.15 9.86
C ASN A 498 -35.49 13.77 10.32
N ARG A 499 -34.71 13.03 11.14
CA ARG A 499 -35.18 11.82 11.86
C ARG A 499 -36.12 12.15 13.05
N ASP A 500 -36.98 13.16 12.89
CA ASP A 500 -38.04 13.49 13.86
C ASP A 500 -39.31 12.72 13.46
N PRO A 501 -39.94 11.94 14.37
CA PRO A 501 -41.21 11.27 14.13
C PRO A 501 -42.28 12.16 13.47
N ARG A 502 -42.33 13.47 13.80
CA ARG A 502 -43.29 14.42 13.23
C ARG A 502 -43.00 14.74 11.77
N ALA A 503 -41.73 14.86 11.39
CA ALA A 503 -41.32 15.13 10.01
C ALA A 503 -41.55 13.91 9.10
N LEU A 504 -41.36 12.70 9.64
CA LEU A 504 -41.65 11.44 8.94
C LEU A 504 -43.16 11.29 8.68
N LEU A 505 -44.00 11.60 9.67
CA LEU A 505 -45.45 11.58 9.51
C LEU A 505 -45.96 12.65 8.52
N ASP A 506 -45.44 13.88 8.55
CA ASP A 506 -45.80 14.92 7.58
C ASP A 506 -45.50 14.49 6.14
N TYR A 507 -44.35 13.85 5.88
CA TYR A 507 -44.04 13.29 4.56
C TYR A 507 -45.07 12.23 4.12
N VAL A 508 -45.38 11.26 5.00
CA VAL A 508 -46.35 10.19 4.71
C VAL A 508 -47.75 10.77 4.48
N PHE A 509 -48.21 11.70 5.31
CA PHE A 509 -49.53 12.32 5.16
C PHE A 509 -49.65 13.15 3.87
N ARG A 510 -48.59 13.84 3.43
CA ARG A 510 -48.58 14.51 2.12
C ARG A 510 -48.77 13.52 0.97
N GLN A 511 -48.06 12.39 0.99
CA GLN A 511 -48.23 11.33 -0.02
C GLN A 511 -49.66 10.76 -0.03
N VAL A 512 -50.27 10.52 1.14
CA VAL A 512 -51.67 10.07 1.24
C VAL A 512 -52.65 11.13 0.72
N VAL A 513 -52.39 12.41 1.00
CA VAL A 513 -53.21 13.53 0.49
C VAL A 513 -53.09 13.65 -1.02
N ASP A 514 -51.88 13.55 -1.58
CA ASP A 514 -51.66 13.62 -3.03
C ASP A 514 -52.26 12.41 -3.76
N TYR A 515 -52.15 11.20 -3.20
CA TYR A 515 -52.87 10.02 -3.68
C TYR A 515 -54.40 10.22 -3.67
N LYS A 516 -54.96 10.80 -2.59
CA LYS A 516 -56.40 11.09 -2.50
C LYS A 516 -56.86 12.20 -3.46
N LYS A 517 -56.03 13.20 -3.76
CA LYS A 517 -56.33 14.23 -4.78
C LYS A 517 -56.52 13.62 -6.17
N VAL A 518 -55.77 12.56 -6.49
CA VAL A 518 -55.88 11.84 -7.78
C VAL A 518 -57.13 10.95 -7.82
N ASN A 519 -57.60 10.44 -6.68
CA ASN A 519 -58.59 9.35 -6.62
C ASN A 519 -60.01 9.77 -6.16
N ASN A 520 -60.46 10.98 -6.50
CA ASN A 520 -61.84 11.43 -6.27
C ASN A 520 -62.82 10.85 -7.32
N GLY A 521 -62.98 9.52 -7.30
CA GLY A 521 -64.09 8.78 -7.92
C GLY A 521 -64.92 8.05 -6.85
N PRO A 522 -66.19 7.69 -7.11
CA PRO A 522 -67.07 7.15 -6.07
C PRO A 522 -66.59 5.78 -5.54
N VAL A 523 -66.58 5.65 -4.22
CA VAL A 523 -66.11 4.46 -3.50
C VAL A 523 -67.11 3.32 -3.65
N ALA A 524 -66.71 2.23 -4.31
CA ALA A 524 -67.38 0.94 -4.22
C ALA A 524 -66.69 0.11 -3.11
N SER A 525 -67.44 -0.23 -2.06
CA SER A 525 -66.97 -1.08 -0.98
C SER A 525 -66.82 -2.53 -1.44
N GLN A 526 -65.64 -3.11 -1.22
CA GLN A 526 -65.45 -4.56 -1.33
C GLN A 526 -64.79 -5.07 -0.05
N GLU A 527 -65.63 -5.46 0.90
CA GLU A 527 -65.22 -6.14 2.12
C GLU A 527 -64.72 -7.56 1.81
N ALA A 528 -63.73 -8.02 2.59
CA ALA A 528 -63.17 -9.35 2.47
C ALA A 528 -64.20 -10.44 2.76
N ARG A 529 -64.14 -11.56 2.02
CA ARG A 529 -64.79 -12.81 2.38
C ARG A 529 -63.74 -13.88 2.72
N LEU A 530 -63.76 -14.32 3.96
CA LEU A 530 -62.97 -15.43 4.50
C LEU A 530 -63.80 -16.73 4.54
N GLY A 531 -63.09 -17.86 4.46
CA GLY A 531 -63.58 -19.25 4.48
C GLY A 531 -62.77 -20.05 3.44
N GLY A 532 -62.00 -21.09 3.75
CA GLY A 532 -62.21 -22.18 4.73
C GLY A 532 -62.71 -23.42 3.95
N THR A 533 -62.15 -24.64 4.05
CA THR A 533 -61.19 -25.23 5.00
C THR A 533 -60.56 -26.53 4.42
N THR A 534 -59.57 -27.09 5.14
CA THR A 534 -59.13 -28.51 5.23
C THR A 534 -58.43 -29.20 4.04
N GLY A 535 -57.24 -29.77 4.33
CA GLY A 535 -56.50 -30.66 3.44
C GLY A 535 -55.07 -30.99 3.92
N GLU A 536 -54.89 -31.51 5.14
CA GLU A 536 -53.57 -32.01 5.58
C GLU A 536 -53.29 -33.42 5.05
N THR A 537 -52.16 -33.62 4.37
CA THR A 537 -51.30 -34.82 4.41
C THR A 537 -50.09 -34.60 3.49
N GLY A 538 -48.88 -35.00 3.91
CA GLY A 538 -47.70 -35.01 3.05
C GLY A 538 -46.73 -33.83 3.20
N ALA A 539 -46.48 -33.38 4.43
CA ALA A 539 -45.28 -32.59 4.71
C ALA A 539 -44.05 -33.52 4.68
N ASP A 540 -43.42 -33.63 3.51
CA ASP A 540 -42.00 -33.93 3.28
C ASP A 540 -41.72 -33.71 1.78
N ASN A 541 -40.66 -32.96 1.44
CA ASN A 541 -40.25 -32.50 0.09
C ASN A 541 -40.84 -31.19 -0.48
N ALA A 542 -41.53 -30.35 0.29
CA ALA A 542 -41.81 -28.96 -0.13
C ALA A 542 -40.61 -28.01 0.08
N ALA A 543 -39.87 -28.16 1.18
CA ALA A 543 -38.75 -27.29 1.52
C ALA A 543 -37.54 -27.45 0.57
N ALA A 544 -37.27 -28.68 0.11
CA ALA A 544 -36.20 -28.94 -0.87
C ALA A 544 -36.50 -28.36 -2.26
N ALA A 545 -37.78 -28.19 -2.61
CA ALA A 545 -38.20 -27.54 -3.87
C ALA A 545 -38.16 -26.00 -3.76
N ALA A 546 -38.43 -25.44 -2.59
CA ALA A 546 -38.34 -23.99 -2.34
C ALA A 546 -36.89 -23.48 -2.31
N ALA A 547 -35.96 -24.27 -1.74
CA ALA A 547 -34.53 -23.90 -1.67
C ALA A 547 -33.83 -23.81 -3.05
N ALA A 548 -34.46 -24.30 -4.13
CA ALA A 548 -33.96 -24.17 -5.50
C ALA A 548 -34.38 -22.86 -6.19
N GLN A 549 -35.28 -22.06 -5.58
CA GLN A 549 -35.89 -20.88 -6.20
C GLN A 549 -35.20 -19.56 -5.81
N ASN A 550 -33.89 -19.42 -6.10
CA ASN A 550 -33.30 -18.11 -6.47
C ASN A 550 -31.90 -18.22 -7.10
N MET A 551 -31.72 -19.18 -8.02
CA MET A 551 -30.53 -19.23 -8.89
C MET A 551 -30.70 -18.47 -10.22
N MET A 552 -31.79 -17.73 -10.42
CA MET A 552 -31.96 -16.82 -11.55
C MET A 552 -31.76 -15.38 -11.08
N ARG A 553 -30.90 -14.60 -11.75
CA ARG A 553 -30.74 -13.15 -11.52
C ARG A 553 -31.08 -12.38 -12.78
N VAL A 554 -31.74 -11.24 -12.63
CA VAL A 554 -32.12 -10.36 -13.75
C VAL A 554 -31.26 -9.11 -13.69
N ILE A 555 -30.21 -9.08 -14.50
CA ILE A 555 -29.23 -8.01 -14.53
C ILE A 555 -29.69 -6.93 -15.50
N ARG A 556 -29.86 -5.69 -15.01
CA ARG A 556 -30.26 -4.54 -15.83
C ARG A 556 -29.20 -3.45 -15.80
N VAL A 557 -28.76 -3.04 -16.99
CA VAL A 557 -27.88 -1.89 -17.20
C VAL A 557 -28.52 -0.96 -18.23
N SER A 558 -28.60 0.32 -17.89
CA SER A 558 -28.98 1.40 -18.79
C SER A 558 -27.81 2.38 -18.86
N ASN A 559 -27.35 2.68 -20.07
CA ASN A 559 -26.42 3.79 -20.29
C ASN A 559 -27.16 4.94 -20.98
N ASP A 560 -27.29 6.07 -20.28
CA ASP A 560 -27.90 7.31 -20.78
C ASP A 560 -26.92 8.19 -21.58
N GLY A 561 -25.67 7.74 -21.73
CA GLY A 561 -24.54 8.45 -22.33
C GLY A 561 -23.58 9.07 -21.31
N THR A 562 -23.77 8.83 -20.01
CA THR A 562 -22.84 9.27 -18.95
C THR A 562 -22.02 8.13 -18.34
N GLY A 563 -22.39 6.87 -18.56
CA GLY A 563 -21.66 5.68 -18.11
C GLY A 563 -20.62 5.19 -19.12
N ASP A 564 -19.93 4.09 -18.78
CA ASP A 564 -18.96 3.45 -19.68
C ASP A 564 -19.65 2.99 -20.98
N ALA A 565 -19.23 3.59 -22.09
CA ALA A 565 -19.78 3.30 -23.41
C ALA A 565 -19.16 2.06 -24.05
N THR A 566 -18.06 1.50 -23.52
CA THR A 566 -17.33 0.36 -24.09
C THR A 566 -18.26 -0.84 -24.28
N PRO A 567 -18.22 -1.58 -25.42
CA PRO A 567 -17.45 -1.31 -26.66
C PRO A 567 -18.15 -0.35 -27.65
N PHE A 568 -19.36 0.11 -27.33
CA PHE A 568 -20.24 0.93 -28.16
C PHE A 568 -19.91 2.44 -28.09
N ASP A 569 -18.63 2.83 -28.25
CA ASP A 569 -18.21 4.24 -28.16
C ASP A 569 -18.97 5.17 -29.14
N GLU A 570 -19.32 4.65 -30.33
CA GLU A 570 -20.11 5.38 -31.34
C GLU A 570 -21.61 5.46 -31.00
N ASN A 571 -22.09 4.60 -30.09
CA ASN A 571 -23.48 4.47 -29.69
C ASN A 571 -23.60 4.48 -28.14
N PRO A 572 -23.34 5.61 -27.46
CA PRO A 572 -23.24 5.67 -26.00
C PRO A 572 -24.58 5.50 -25.26
N ARG A 573 -25.68 5.20 -25.96
CA ARG A 573 -27.02 5.00 -25.37
C ARG A 573 -27.58 3.63 -25.71
N TRP A 574 -27.63 2.77 -24.70
CA TRP A 574 -28.05 1.38 -24.84
C TRP A 574 -28.59 0.82 -23.52
N ASN A 575 -29.45 -0.18 -23.63
CA ASN A 575 -29.95 -0.97 -22.51
C ASN A 575 -29.50 -2.42 -22.67
N LEU A 576 -29.04 -3.04 -21.60
CA LEU A 576 -28.65 -4.44 -21.52
C LEU A 576 -29.52 -5.15 -20.48
N TYR A 577 -30.12 -6.26 -20.89
CA TYR A 577 -30.95 -7.13 -20.07
C TYR A 577 -30.41 -8.56 -20.13
N LEU A 578 -30.04 -9.14 -18.99
CA LEU A 578 -29.57 -10.52 -18.89
C LEU A 578 -30.34 -11.29 -17.81
N GLU A 579 -30.87 -12.45 -18.15
CA GLU A 579 -31.39 -13.47 -17.23
C GLU A 579 -30.31 -14.55 -17.06
N ALA A 580 -29.61 -14.49 -15.93
CA ALA A 580 -28.53 -15.41 -15.59
C ALA A 580 -29.06 -16.54 -14.69
N ASP A 581 -29.24 -17.74 -15.25
CA ASP A 581 -29.63 -18.95 -14.53
C ASP A 581 -28.39 -19.73 -14.09
N PHE A 582 -27.95 -19.47 -12.86
CA PHE A 582 -26.81 -20.11 -12.20
C PHE A 582 -27.05 -21.60 -11.88
N ALA A 583 -28.29 -22.11 -11.96
CA ALA A 583 -28.57 -23.55 -11.78
C ALA A 583 -28.34 -24.33 -13.07
N LYS A 584 -28.73 -23.76 -14.21
CA LYS A 584 -28.49 -24.33 -15.54
C LYS A 584 -27.12 -23.98 -16.12
N GLY A 585 -26.49 -22.91 -15.62
CA GLY A 585 -25.25 -22.38 -16.17
C GLY A 585 -25.47 -21.61 -17.46
N THR A 586 -26.63 -20.98 -17.66
CA THR A 586 -27.03 -20.33 -18.92
C THR A 586 -27.38 -18.86 -18.72
N ILE A 587 -27.10 -18.02 -19.72
CA ILE A 587 -27.45 -16.61 -19.79
C ILE A 587 -28.30 -16.39 -21.04
N GLU A 588 -29.50 -15.84 -20.89
CA GLU A 588 -30.34 -15.39 -22.00
C GLU A 588 -30.64 -13.89 -21.85
N GLY A 589 -30.84 -13.15 -22.94
CA GLY A 589 -31.09 -11.72 -22.81
C GLY A 589 -31.23 -10.95 -24.12
N HIS A 590 -31.17 -9.63 -24.02
CA HIS A 590 -31.14 -8.73 -25.17
C HIS A 590 -30.33 -7.44 -24.87
N LEU A 591 -29.72 -6.90 -25.92
CA LEU A 591 -29.10 -5.57 -25.95
C LEU A 591 -29.90 -4.69 -26.91
N GLN A 592 -30.38 -3.54 -26.44
CA GLN A 592 -31.04 -2.52 -27.27
C GLN A 592 -30.12 -1.32 -27.46
N LEU A 593 -29.74 -1.03 -28.71
CA LEU A 593 -29.09 0.22 -29.09
C LEU A 593 -30.17 1.28 -29.37
N LEU A 594 -30.19 2.37 -28.59
CA LEU A 594 -31.30 3.33 -28.57
C LEU A 594 -31.21 4.44 -29.63
N ARG A 595 -30.13 4.46 -30.43
CA ARG A 595 -29.86 5.49 -31.45
C ARG A 595 -29.11 4.92 -32.65
N ASP A 596 -29.29 5.58 -33.79
CA ASP A 596 -28.49 5.38 -34.98
C ASP A 596 -27.14 6.11 -34.87
N SER A 597 -26.07 5.45 -35.31
CA SER A 597 -24.71 5.98 -35.44
C SER A 597 -24.12 5.69 -36.82
N SER A 598 -22.87 6.12 -37.03
CA SER A 598 -22.08 5.82 -38.22
C SER A 598 -21.85 4.33 -38.47
N ARG A 599 -21.82 3.50 -37.42
CA ARG A 599 -21.51 2.07 -37.49
C ARG A 599 -22.73 1.17 -37.27
N PHE A 600 -23.59 1.49 -36.32
CA PHE A 600 -24.76 0.69 -35.94
C PHE A 600 -26.04 1.52 -35.95
N GLY A 601 -27.11 1.00 -36.55
CA GLY A 601 -28.45 1.54 -36.38
C GLY A 601 -29.03 1.22 -34.99
N ALA A 602 -30.17 1.82 -34.67
CA ALA A 602 -30.99 1.41 -33.53
C ALA A 602 -31.53 -0.01 -33.79
N GLN A 603 -31.08 -0.98 -33.00
CA GLN A 603 -31.41 -2.39 -33.15
C GLN A 603 -31.46 -3.10 -31.79
N GLU A 604 -32.19 -4.22 -31.76
CA GLU A 604 -32.26 -5.13 -30.62
C GLU A 604 -31.58 -6.44 -31.00
N ALA A 605 -30.52 -6.80 -30.28
CA ALA A 605 -29.76 -8.02 -30.49
C ALA A 605 -30.02 -9.01 -29.34
N ARG A 606 -30.31 -10.26 -29.69
CA ARG A 606 -30.45 -11.34 -28.70
C ARG A 606 -29.09 -11.71 -28.12
N ILE A 607 -29.09 -12.07 -26.84
CA ILE A 607 -27.93 -12.53 -26.10
C ILE A 607 -28.15 -13.98 -25.69
N GLU A 608 -27.12 -14.80 -25.92
CA GLU A 608 -27.01 -16.17 -25.42
C GLU A 608 -25.59 -16.36 -24.86
N GLY A 609 -25.48 -17.11 -23.77
CA GLY A 609 -24.22 -17.28 -23.03
C GLY A 609 -24.25 -18.36 -21.96
N ASP A 610 -23.10 -18.61 -21.35
CA ASP A 610 -22.85 -19.63 -20.34
C ASP A 610 -22.33 -19.01 -19.04
N ILE A 611 -22.55 -19.71 -17.92
CA ILE A 611 -21.93 -19.43 -16.62
C ILE A 611 -21.04 -20.62 -16.25
N LYS A 612 -19.74 -20.37 -16.06
CA LYS A 612 -18.77 -21.40 -15.64
C LYS A 612 -18.72 -21.51 -14.11
N PRO A 613 -18.42 -22.70 -13.54
CA PRO A 613 -18.38 -22.88 -12.09
C PRO A 613 -17.35 -21.97 -11.40
N PRO A 614 -17.64 -21.47 -10.18
CA PRO A 614 -16.72 -20.60 -9.45
C PRO A 614 -15.45 -21.36 -9.05
N GLY A 615 -14.31 -20.96 -9.61
CA GLY A 615 -12.98 -21.51 -9.29
C GLY A 615 -12.06 -21.71 -10.50
N GLU A 616 -12.60 -21.80 -11.72
CA GLU A 616 -11.78 -22.07 -12.92
C GLU A 616 -11.32 -20.83 -13.71
N ARG A 617 -12.00 -19.68 -13.56
CA ARG A 617 -11.70 -18.44 -14.29
C ARG A 617 -11.95 -17.19 -13.44
N GLU A 618 -11.25 -16.10 -13.77
CA GLU A 618 -11.42 -14.76 -13.15
C GLU A 618 -12.81 -14.15 -13.45
N TYR A 619 -13.38 -14.47 -14.62
CA TYR A 619 -14.70 -14.03 -15.08
C TYR A 619 -15.59 -15.26 -15.30
N PRO A 620 -16.60 -15.52 -14.44
CA PRO A 620 -17.43 -16.71 -14.53
C PRO A 620 -18.60 -16.61 -15.53
N MET A 621 -18.99 -15.42 -15.97
CA MET A 621 -20.09 -15.22 -16.93
C MET A 621 -19.54 -14.92 -18.32
N GLU A 622 -20.00 -15.61 -19.35
CA GLU A 622 -19.56 -15.48 -20.74
C GLU A 622 -20.78 -15.36 -21.66
N TRP A 623 -20.93 -14.28 -22.43
CA TRP A 623 -22.04 -14.13 -23.39
C TRP A 623 -21.63 -13.47 -24.71
N GLY A 624 -22.33 -13.84 -25.79
CA GLY A 624 -22.15 -13.27 -27.12
C GLY A 624 -23.27 -12.30 -27.50
N VAL A 625 -22.92 -11.26 -28.24
CA VAL A 625 -23.87 -10.34 -28.90
C VAL A 625 -23.46 -10.19 -30.36
N VAL A 626 -24.40 -10.39 -31.29
CA VAL A 626 -24.19 -10.14 -32.72
C VAL A 626 -24.93 -8.86 -33.11
N LEU A 627 -24.23 -7.92 -33.74
CA LEU A 627 -24.81 -6.66 -34.21
C LEU A 627 -24.63 -6.53 -35.72
N ASP A 628 -25.72 -6.22 -36.42
CA ASP A 628 -25.68 -5.86 -37.83
C ASP A 628 -25.17 -4.41 -37.97
N ALA A 629 -24.08 -4.21 -38.68
CA ALA A 629 -23.55 -2.88 -39.00
C ALA A 629 -24.23 -2.29 -40.26
N VAL A 630 -24.19 -0.96 -40.41
CA VAL A 630 -24.88 -0.24 -41.51
C VAL A 630 -24.38 -0.63 -42.91
N ASN A 631 -23.19 -1.23 -43.00
CA ASN A 631 -22.61 -1.79 -44.23
C ASN A 631 -23.10 -3.22 -44.57
N GLY A 632 -23.95 -3.84 -43.73
CA GLY A 632 -24.41 -5.22 -43.88
C GLY A 632 -23.43 -6.28 -43.32
N GLU A 633 -22.44 -5.88 -42.54
CA GLU A 633 -21.47 -6.76 -41.89
C GLU A 633 -21.95 -7.14 -40.48
N GLN A 634 -21.83 -8.42 -40.11
CA GLN A 634 -22.14 -8.90 -38.75
C GLN A 634 -20.92 -8.84 -37.86
N ILE A 635 -21.00 -8.02 -36.81
CA ILE A 635 -19.94 -7.85 -35.82
C ILE A 635 -20.33 -8.60 -34.55
N ILE A 636 -19.46 -9.51 -34.10
CA ILE A 636 -19.66 -10.30 -32.88
C ILE A 636 -18.87 -9.65 -31.74
N TYR A 637 -19.51 -9.48 -30.59
CA TYR A 637 -18.87 -9.10 -29.34
C TYR A 637 -19.03 -10.23 -28.32
N VAL A 638 -17.93 -10.65 -27.70
CA VAL A 638 -17.91 -11.65 -26.61
C VAL A 638 -17.55 -10.94 -25.33
N PHE A 639 -18.37 -11.11 -24.29
CA PHE A 639 -18.20 -10.49 -22.99
C PHE A 639 -17.87 -11.55 -21.95
N LEU A 640 -16.79 -11.34 -21.19
CA LEU A 640 -16.38 -12.13 -20.04
C LEU A 640 -16.50 -11.25 -18.79
N ALA A 641 -17.41 -11.55 -17.87
CA ALA A 641 -17.75 -10.64 -16.78
C ALA A 641 -17.91 -11.31 -15.40
N VAL A 642 -17.87 -10.47 -14.36
CA VAL A 642 -18.16 -10.80 -12.97
C VAL A 642 -19.01 -9.70 -12.33
N ILE A 643 -19.97 -10.10 -11.47
CA ILE A 643 -20.74 -9.17 -10.64
C ILE A 643 -19.95 -8.93 -9.34
N GLN A 644 -19.70 -7.67 -9.00
CA GLN A 644 -19.10 -7.27 -7.72
C GLN A 644 -19.87 -6.08 -7.14
N GLY A 645 -20.63 -6.31 -6.06
CA GLY A 645 -21.53 -5.30 -5.51
C GLY A 645 -22.57 -4.85 -6.55
N ASN A 646 -22.68 -3.54 -6.78
CA ASN A 646 -23.58 -2.95 -7.77
C ASN A 646 -22.92 -2.71 -9.15
N GLN A 647 -21.85 -3.45 -9.46
CA GLN A 647 -21.09 -3.30 -10.70
C GLN A 647 -20.98 -4.63 -11.44
N LEU A 648 -21.18 -4.57 -12.76
CA LEU A 648 -20.88 -5.64 -13.70
C LEU A 648 -19.62 -5.23 -14.46
N ARG A 649 -18.51 -5.93 -14.20
CA ARG A 649 -17.20 -5.59 -14.76
C ARG A 649 -16.61 -6.77 -15.52
N GLY A 650 -15.83 -6.50 -16.56
CA GLY A 650 -15.32 -7.56 -17.40
C GLY A 650 -14.40 -7.11 -18.52
N VAL A 651 -14.11 -8.03 -19.42
CA VAL A 651 -13.47 -7.77 -20.71
C VAL A 651 -14.43 -8.09 -21.85
N CYS A 652 -14.39 -7.26 -22.90
CA CYS A 652 -15.13 -7.45 -24.13
C CYS A 652 -14.14 -7.64 -25.29
N GLU A 653 -14.37 -8.64 -26.14
CA GLU A 653 -13.58 -8.94 -27.32
C GLU A 653 -14.45 -8.86 -28.59
N GLN A 654 -13.91 -8.27 -29.65
CA GLN A 654 -14.58 -8.20 -30.95
C GLN A 654 -14.16 -9.39 -31.83
N GLY A 655 -15.09 -10.32 -32.05
CA GLY A 655 -14.89 -11.47 -32.93
C GLY A 655 -14.84 -11.06 -34.40
N GLY A 656 -13.81 -11.54 -35.12
CA GLY A 656 -13.65 -11.34 -36.57
C GLY A 656 -12.34 -10.65 -36.98
N SER A 657 -11.70 -9.88 -36.09
CA SER A 657 -10.37 -9.32 -36.34
C SER A 657 -9.29 -10.25 -35.78
N GLY A 658 -8.35 -10.66 -36.64
CA GLY A 658 -7.20 -11.49 -36.24
C GLY A 658 -6.25 -10.75 -35.30
N GLY A 659 -6.45 -10.90 -34.00
CA GLY A 659 -5.56 -10.42 -32.94
C GLY A 659 -6.02 -9.15 -32.21
N GLY A 660 -6.33 -9.31 -30.92
CA GLY A 660 -6.00 -8.32 -29.88
C GLY A 660 -6.72 -6.97 -29.90
N ASN A 661 -8.04 -6.96 -29.71
CA ASN A 661 -8.77 -5.73 -29.36
C ASN A 661 -9.70 -5.94 -28.15
N THR A 662 -9.18 -6.62 -27.13
CA THR A 662 -9.82 -6.85 -25.83
C THR A 662 -9.89 -5.53 -25.05
N ARG A 663 -11.08 -5.14 -24.58
CA ARG A 663 -11.31 -3.90 -23.81
C ARG A 663 -12.00 -4.17 -22.49
N ASN A 664 -11.47 -3.61 -21.41
CA ASN A 664 -12.11 -3.64 -20.10
C ASN A 664 -13.37 -2.78 -20.11
N PHE A 665 -14.44 -3.22 -19.42
CA PHE A 665 -15.66 -2.44 -19.21
C PHE A 665 -16.10 -2.47 -17.74
N LEU A 666 -16.79 -1.41 -17.31
CA LEU A 666 -17.34 -1.27 -15.97
C LEU A 666 -18.76 -0.65 -16.02
N TYR A 667 -19.77 -1.50 -15.91
CA TYR A 667 -21.17 -1.08 -15.93
C TYR A 667 -21.75 -0.96 -14.52
N THR A 668 -22.58 0.06 -14.30
CA THR A 668 -23.36 0.22 -13.07
C THR A 668 -24.72 -0.43 -13.26
N LEU A 669 -25.14 -1.25 -12.29
CA LEU A 669 -26.42 -1.96 -12.33
C LEU A 669 -27.55 -1.02 -11.85
N GLU A 670 -28.67 -1.01 -12.57
CA GLU A 670 -29.89 -0.30 -12.13
C GLU A 670 -30.69 -1.12 -11.11
N GLU A 671 -30.73 -2.44 -11.31
CA GLU A 671 -31.47 -3.43 -10.51
C GLU A 671 -30.78 -4.80 -10.67
N LEU A 672 -30.85 -5.67 -9.66
CA LEU A 672 -30.07 -6.93 -9.53
C LEU A 672 -30.89 -8.02 -8.83
#